data_AF-A0A9E4NJY8-F1
#
_entry.id   AF-A0A9E4NJY8-F1
#
_cell.length_a   1.000
_cell.length_b   1.000
_cell.length_c   1.000
_cell.angle_alpha   90.00
_cell.angle_beta   90.00
_cell.angle_gamma   90.00
#
_symmetry.space_group_name_H-M   'P 1'
#
loop_
_entity.id
_entity.type
_entity.pdbx_description
1 polymer ?
#
loop_
_entity_poly.entity_id
_entity_poly.type
_entity_poly.pdbx_seq_one_letter_code
_entity_poly.pdbx_strand_id
1 'polypeptide(L)'
;MPKVSRPAQTARPIVTPPQLYGHQQISPDQISGGAGDRLIQQGQIEHKRAMELKLSEEETLAKSVDADFSQDLRTLLDDPDTGYYNQRGQNAYQNRADVANQIKDLKTKYLRQFKPGSVSAQLFTQVAERRVESSLNGLFSHASKEFRRWQDDAYDARIKASIDDAVTGIRDPKLIRQAIATGKAEEIEYAQRHGLDPDSRDIRVLDFTTKLHSAVIDRIGSGNLVAAQDYYRANIDEIDPTARTVIEKQFRSIANRRREKVASDLELRVYGGNGSEDEINAAFDSELISGPKRTQLLKELSRQAGETASAQQREYLISTGLPLDPKDKKHRQAVDEAFVRLGSSSPVAIALTKQTGILPGQVRAVFRTAARSGEGPAVKEALKLYAAIDDQVPLALDDLSISDIAVLENATQLIRGGLPSGKAMEIARQQSNIPEAERKVMLERYQEQAKKNPDSLQDALDSDDAYDTELFSGAPKPPAAMQADYERLVETFYTQLGGDIEQAQELSFKTLKRTWTRTDINGDGELMRYSPEFDLNVSTKVLRKDLNKQLEEIKVKPESVRVISDVLTVRSKRGQRSYALVKTRPDGLPEILRGPNNMPLRWVPDPYSVLNRQHRDSLSRAKRARQQHQQAQRVRQHFPDGG
;
A
#
# COMPACT_ATOMS: atom_id res chain seq x y z
N MET A 1 -10.18 -27.74 -59.12
CA MET A 1 -11.64 -27.84 -59.40
C MET A 1 -12.31 -26.55 -58.90
N PRO A 2 -13.37 -26.01 -59.53
CA PRO A 2 -14.16 -26.44 -60.70
C PRO A 2 -13.92 -25.56 -61.96
N LYS A 3 -13.78 -26.10 -63.19
CA LYS A 3 -14.79 -26.48 -64.21
C LYS A 3 -15.70 -25.33 -64.70
N VAL A 4 -15.52 -24.89 -65.96
CA VAL A 4 -16.51 -24.78 -67.08
C VAL A 4 -15.70 -24.46 -68.38
N SER A 5 -15.43 -25.41 -69.28
CA SER A 5 -16.18 -25.84 -70.49
C SER A 5 -16.02 -24.94 -71.75
N ARG A 6 -15.41 -25.52 -72.80
CA ARG A 6 -15.32 -25.01 -74.20
C ARG A 6 -16.68 -25.01 -74.91
N PRO A 7 -16.81 -24.26 -76.03
CA PRO A 7 -16.84 -24.90 -77.37
C PRO A 7 -15.93 -24.18 -78.40
N ALA A 8 -15.07 -24.90 -79.15
CA ALA A 8 -15.27 -25.39 -80.53
C ALA A 8 -15.42 -24.26 -81.58
N GLN A 9 -14.32 -23.81 -82.19
CA GLN A 9 -13.85 -24.21 -83.54
C GLN A 9 -14.90 -24.09 -84.66
N THR A 10 -14.74 -23.06 -85.50
CA THR A 10 -15.07 -23.11 -86.93
C THR A 10 -13.89 -22.54 -87.71
N ALA A 11 -13.15 -23.45 -88.34
CA ALA A 11 -12.14 -23.14 -89.34
C ALA A 11 -12.81 -22.58 -90.60
N ARG A 12 -12.19 -21.58 -91.23
CA ARG A 12 -12.42 -21.23 -92.63
C ARG A 12 -11.11 -21.33 -93.40
N PRO A 13 -11.17 -21.73 -94.68
CA PRO A 13 -10.12 -22.49 -95.33
C PRO A 13 -9.14 -21.62 -96.11
N ILE A 14 -7.97 -22.23 -96.32
CA ILE A 14 -6.92 -21.87 -97.26
C ILE A 14 -7.54 -21.70 -98.65
N VAL A 15 -7.34 -20.53 -99.27
CA VAL A 15 -7.59 -20.31 -100.70
C VAL A 15 -6.25 -20.40 -101.42
N THR A 16 -6.03 -21.56 -102.03
CA THR A 16 -5.00 -21.83 -103.03
C THR A 16 -5.32 -21.04 -104.30
N PRO A 17 -4.37 -20.34 -104.94
CA PRO A 17 -4.55 -19.84 -106.30
C PRO A 17 -4.59 -21.03 -107.28
N PRO A 18 -5.53 -21.07 -108.24
CA PRO A 18 -5.71 -22.21 -109.12
C PRO A 18 -4.60 -22.32 -110.18
N GLN A 19 -4.12 -23.56 -110.33
CA GLN A 19 -3.30 -24.00 -111.46
C GLN A 19 -4.07 -23.87 -112.77
N LEU A 20 -3.48 -23.14 -113.72
CA LEU A 20 -3.89 -23.12 -115.12
C LEU A 20 -3.09 -24.20 -115.87
N TYR A 21 -3.73 -25.34 -116.13
CA TYR A 21 -3.37 -26.25 -117.21
C TYR A 21 -4.61 -26.49 -118.07
N GLY A 22 -4.55 -26.04 -119.32
CA GLY A 22 -5.56 -26.26 -120.35
C GLY A 22 -4.89 -26.21 -121.71
N HIS A 23 -4.82 -27.38 -122.35
CA HIS A 23 -3.97 -27.71 -123.48
C HIS A 23 -4.31 -27.00 -124.81
N GLN A 24 -3.24 -26.62 -125.51
CA GLN A 24 -3.00 -26.60 -126.96
C GLN A 24 -4.13 -27.01 -127.93
N GLN A 25 -4.29 -26.19 -128.98
CA GLN A 25 -4.11 -26.63 -130.36
C GLN A 25 -3.55 -25.45 -131.19
N ILE A 26 -2.32 -25.60 -131.69
CA ILE A 26 -1.63 -24.66 -132.57
C ILE A 26 -1.75 -25.23 -133.98
N SER A 27 -2.36 -24.47 -134.91
CA SER A 27 -2.36 -24.81 -136.33
C SER A 27 -0.99 -24.45 -136.96
N PRO A 28 -0.44 -25.25 -137.90
CA PRO A 28 1.00 -25.26 -138.21
C PRO A 28 1.58 -24.12 -139.07
N ASP A 29 0.92 -22.96 -139.23
CA ASP A 29 1.28 -21.99 -140.29
C ASP A 29 1.69 -20.57 -139.84
N GLN A 30 2.07 -20.35 -138.56
CA GLN A 30 2.57 -19.04 -138.13
C GLN A 30 3.80 -19.15 -137.21
N ILE A 31 4.86 -19.75 -137.73
CA ILE A 31 6.23 -19.62 -137.20
C ILE A 31 6.93 -18.51 -137.99
N SER A 32 6.78 -17.25 -137.57
CA SER A 32 7.81 -16.19 -137.71
C SER A 32 7.31 -14.85 -137.14
N GLY A 33 8.00 -14.28 -136.15
CA GLY A 33 8.04 -12.82 -135.90
C GLY A 33 7.53 -12.26 -134.56
N GLY A 34 6.53 -12.87 -133.90
CA GLY A 34 5.85 -12.24 -132.73
C GLY A 34 6.10 -12.86 -131.34
N ALA A 35 6.88 -13.94 -131.25
CA ALA A 35 7.10 -14.67 -130.00
C ALA A 35 8.13 -13.98 -129.07
N GLY A 36 9.09 -13.24 -129.62
CA GLY A 36 10.13 -12.55 -128.84
C GLY A 36 9.60 -11.41 -127.98
N ASP A 37 8.74 -10.56 -128.54
CA ASP A 37 8.27 -9.35 -127.85
C ASP A 37 7.28 -9.64 -126.70
N ARG A 38 6.44 -10.67 -126.82
CA ARG A 38 5.56 -11.10 -125.70
C ARG A 38 6.36 -11.76 -124.57
N LEU A 39 7.42 -12.53 -124.88
CA LEU A 39 8.32 -13.09 -123.88
C LEU A 39 9.10 -12.01 -123.13
N ILE A 40 9.51 -10.93 -123.81
CA ILE A 40 10.19 -9.79 -123.19
C ILE A 40 9.23 -9.03 -122.25
N GLN A 41 7.99 -8.74 -122.67
CA GLN A 41 7.01 -8.06 -121.81
C GLN A 41 6.61 -8.91 -120.59
N GLN A 42 6.41 -10.22 -120.76
CA GLN A 42 6.11 -11.13 -119.65
C GLN A 42 7.31 -11.26 -118.71
N GLY A 43 8.54 -11.33 -119.23
CA GLY A 43 9.76 -11.32 -118.43
C GLY A 43 9.95 -10.04 -117.60
N GLN A 44 9.55 -8.86 -118.12
CA GLN A 44 9.60 -7.61 -117.38
C GLN A 44 8.55 -7.53 -116.24
N ILE A 45 7.35 -8.07 -116.44
CA ILE A 45 6.32 -8.13 -115.39
C ILE A 45 6.72 -9.12 -114.29
N GLU A 46 7.21 -10.30 -114.67
CA GLU A 46 7.72 -11.29 -113.71
C GLU A 46 8.95 -10.77 -112.94
N HIS A 47 9.85 -10.04 -113.61
CA HIS A 47 10.98 -9.39 -112.94
C HIS A 47 10.53 -8.32 -111.92
N LYS A 48 9.53 -7.49 -112.25
CA LYS A 48 8.96 -6.52 -111.30
C LYS A 48 8.30 -7.21 -110.10
N ARG A 49 7.49 -8.23 -110.33
CA ARG A 49 6.87 -9.03 -109.25
C ARG A 49 7.90 -9.73 -108.38
N ALA A 50 8.97 -10.27 -108.98
CA ALA A 50 10.06 -10.88 -108.23
C ALA A 50 10.82 -9.84 -107.38
N MET A 51 11.00 -8.61 -107.86
CA MET A 51 11.58 -7.53 -107.07
C MET A 51 10.65 -7.07 -105.93
N GLU A 52 9.34 -6.95 -106.19
CA GLU A 52 8.34 -6.62 -105.17
C GLU A 52 8.26 -7.70 -104.08
N LEU A 53 8.26 -8.98 -104.47
CA LEU A 53 8.27 -10.11 -103.55
C LEU A 53 9.54 -10.11 -102.69
N LYS A 54 10.71 -9.91 -103.31
CA LYS A 54 11.99 -9.82 -102.60
C LYS A 54 12.03 -8.65 -101.62
N LEU A 55 11.48 -7.49 -102.00
CA LEU A 55 11.38 -6.33 -101.11
C LEU A 55 10.44 -6.61 -99.93
N SER A 56 9.30 -7.28 -100.19
CA SER A 56 8.34 -7.70 -99.17
C SER A 56 8.93 -8.72 -98.18
N GLU A 57 9.75 -9.65 -98.67
CA GLU A 57 10.51 -10.59 -97.84
C GLU A 57 11.53 -9.86 -96.94
N GLU A 58 12.31 -8.93 -97.49
CA GLU A 58 13.29 -8.14 -96.73
C GLU A 58 12.59 -7.26 -95.67
N GLU A 59 11.43 -6.67 -95.99
CA GLU A 59 10.64 -5.87 -95.04
C GLU A 59 10.05 -6.76 -93.92
N THR A 60 9.54 -7.95 -94.27
CA THR A 60 8.95 -8.89 -93.30
C THR A 60 10.01 -9.39 -92.33
N LEU A 61 11.21 -9.70 -92.82
CA LEU A 61 12.34 -10.10 -91.98
C LEU A 61 12.79 -8.97 -91.05
N ALA A 62 12.84 -7.71 -91.53
CA ALA A 62 13.17 -6.57 -90.67
C ALA A 62 12.14 -6.37 -89.55
N LYS A 63 10.85 -6.57 -89.85
CA LYS A 63 9.76 -6.46 -88.86
C LYS A 63 9.78 -7.56 -87.82
N SER A 64 10.06 -8.82 -88.19
CA SER A 64 10.12 -9.91 -87.22
C SER A 64 11.26 -9.70 -86.22
N VAL A 65 12.44 -9.32 -86.71
CA VAL A 65 13.60 -9.03 -85.86
C VAL A 65 13.39 -7.77 -85.00
N ASP A 66 12.70 -6.72 -85.49
CA ASP A 66 12.31 -5.57 -84.65
C ASP A 66 11.34 -5.96 -83.53
N ALA A 67 10.41 -6.89 -83.78
CA ALA A 67 9.48 -7.34 -82.75
C ALA A 67 10.21 -8.02 -81.58
N ASP A 68 11.18 -8.88 -81.87
CA ASP A 68 12.00 -9.55 -80.86
C ASP A 68 12.92 -8.55 -80.13
N PHE A 69 13.57 -7.64 -80.87
CA PHE A 69 14.36 -6.55 -80.30
C PHE A 69 13.53 -5.69 -79.34
N SER A 70 12.32 -5.31 -79.75
CA SER A 70 11.39 -4.51 -78.96
C SER A 70 10.90 -5.24 -77.71
N GLN A 71 10.78 -6.57 -77.77
CA GLN A 71 10.42 -7.37 -76.59
C GLN A 71 11.57 -7.44 -75.59
N ASP A 72 12.79 -7.76 -76.04
CA ASP A 72 13.98 -7.79 -75.16
C ASP A 72 14.26 -6.40 -74.55
N LEU A 73 14.07 -5.34 -75.33
CA LEU A 73 14.25 -3.96 -74.86
C LEU A 73 13.22 -3.60 -73.78
N ARG A 74 11.96 -4.03 -73.94
CA ARG A 74 10.92 -3.86 -72.91
C ARG A 74 11.23 -4.68 -71.66
N THR A 75 11.67 -5.93 -71.79
CA THR A 75 12.07 -6.74 -70.62
C THR A 75 13.22 -6.08 -69.86
N LEU A 76 14.24 -5.55 -70.55
CA LEU A 76 15.35 -4.88 -69.89
C LEU A 76 14.92 -3.64 -69.07
N LEU A 77 13.93 -2.90 -69.56
CA LEU A 77 13.54 -1.61 -68.98
C LEU A 77 12.34 -1.70 -68.04
N ASP A 78 11.33 -2.45 -68.43
CA ASP A 78 9.97 -2.43 -67.87
C ASP A 78 9.58 -3.74 -67.16
N ASP A 79 10.44 -4.76 -67.13
CA ASP A 79 10.14 -6.01 -66.41
C ASP A 79 9.84 -5.72 -64.93
N PRO A 80 8.70 -6.20 -64.38
CA PRO A 80 8.24 -5.80 -63.05
C PRO A 80 9.19 -6.19 -61.92
N ASP A 81 10.02 -7.22 -62.11
CA ASP A 81 10.92 -7.73 -61.07
C ASP A 81 12.36 -7.24 -61.27
N THR A 82 12.81 -7.16 -62.52
CA THR A 82 14.22 -6.94 -62.89
C THR A 82 14.47 -5.71 -63.76
N GLY A 83 13.41 -5.10 -64.27
CA GLY A 83 13.48 -3.95 -65.16
C GLY A 83 14.12 -2.72 -64.50
N TYR A 84 14.92 -1.99 -65.26
CA TYR A 84 15.64 -0.82 -64.76
C TYR A 84 14.73 0.24 -64.13
N TYR A 85 13.52 0.46 -64.66
CA TYR A 85 12.61 1.48 -64.12
C TYR A 85 12.06 1.15 -62.72
N ASN A 86 12.25 -0.07 -62.22
CA ASN A 86 11.92 -0.44 -60.84
C ASN A 86 13.04 -0.11 -59.84
N GLN A 87 14.25 0.19 -60.31
CA GLN A 87 15.34 0.64 -59.46
C GLN A 87 15.06 2.06 -58.94
N ARG A 88 15.48 2.33 -57.70
CA ARG A 88 15.26 3.60 -57.02
C ARG A 88 16.54 4.19 -56.42
N GLY A 89 16.55 5.50 -56.22
CA GLY A 89 17.60 6.25 -55.56
C GLY A 89 18.99 6.03 -56.18
N GLN A 90 19.97 5.78 -55.31
CA GLN A 90 21.37 5.59 -55.70
C GLN A 90 21.57 4.47 -56.73
N ASN A 91 20.85 3.34 -56.58
CA ASN A 91 21.00 2.17 -57.45
C ASN A 91 20.60 2.49 -58.89
N ALA A 92 19.47 3.18 -59.09
CA ALA A 92 19.02 3.60 -60.42
C ALA A 92 20.05 4.53 -61.08
N TYR A 93 20.55 5.52 -60.34
CA TYR A 93 21.53 6.45 -60.88
C TYR A 93 22.85 5.76 -61.26
N GLN A 94 23.39 4.91 -60.39
CA GLN A 94 24.68 4.26 -60.62
C GLN A 94 24.63 3.25 -61.78
N ASN A 95 23.57 2.44 -61.87
CA ASN A 95 23.45 1.39 -62.88
C ASN A 95 23.09 1.90 -64.29
N ARG A 96 22.78 3.19 -64.45
CA ARG A 96 22.35 3.78 -65.74
C ARG A 96 23.33 3.54 -66.88
N ALA A 97 24.64 3.58 -66.60
CA ALA A 97 25.66 3.46 -67.64
C ALA A 97 25.71 2.03 -68.20
N ASP A 98 25.61 1.03 -67.32
CA ASP A 98 25.60 -0.37 -67.69
C ASP A 98 24.36 -0.72 -68.51
N VAL A 99 23.18 -0.25 -68.08
CA VAL A 99 21.94 -0.48 -68.84
C VAL A 99 21.96 0.27 -70.18
N ALA A 100 22.51 1.48 -70.25
CA ALA A 100 22.69 2.19 -71.52
C ALA A 100 23.57 1.41 -72.51
N ASN A 101 24.60 0.72 -72.02
CA ASN A 101 25.43 -0.15 -72.85
C ASN A 101 24.66 -1.41 -73.27
N GLN A 102 23.91 -2.04 -72.36
CA GLN A 102 23.07 -3.20 -72.68
C GLN A 102 22.04 -2.88 -73.79
N ILE A 103 21.43 -1.69 -73.79
CA ILE A 103 20.53 -1.24 -74.85
C ILE A 103 21.25 -1.17 -76.21
N LYS A 104 22.47 -0.64 -76.26
CA LYS A 104 23.28 -0.53 -77.50
C LYS A 104 23.76 -1.90 -77.98
N ASP A 105 24.16 -2.76 -77.05
CA ASP A 105 24.57 -4.14 -77.34
C ASP A 105 23.39 -4.95 -77.87
N LEU A 106 22.18 -4.71 -77.36
CA LEU A 106 20.96 -5.33 -77.87
C LEU A 106 20.70 -4.97 -79.33
N LYS A 107 20.82 -3.68 -79.72
CA LYS A 107 20.73 -3.28 -81.14
C LYS A 107 21.78 -4.01 -81.98
N THR A 108 23.02 -4.08 -81.49
CA THR A 108 24.13 -4.75 -82.19
C THR A 108 23.90 -6.25 -82.34
N LYS A 109 23.36 -6.92 -81.31
CA LYS A 109 22.99 -8.34 -81.30
C LYS A 109 21.98 -8.65 -82.41
N TYR A 110 20.92 -7.86 -82.53
CA TYR A 110 19.87 -8.07 -83.52
C TYR A 110 20.30 -7.66 -84.94
N LEU A 111 21.13 -6.62 -85.09
CA LEU A 111 21.67 -6.22 -86.40
C LEU A 111 22.52 -7.33 -87.06
N ARG A 112 23.22 -8.15 -86.26
CA ARG A 112 24.04 -9.28 -86.75
C ARG A 112 23.24 -10.40 -87.41
N GLN A 113 21.90 -10.40 -87.30
CA GLN A 113 21.04 -11.38 -87.95
C GLN A 113 20.86 -11.12 -89.45
N PHE A 114 21.21 -9.92 -89.93
CA PHE A 114 21.10 -9.55 -91.34
C PHE A 114 22.43 -9.66 -92.07
N LYS A 115 22.37 -9.83 -93.39
CA LYS A 115 23.56 -9.70 -94.24
C LYS A 115 24.03 -8.24 -94.26
N PRO A 116 25.35 -7.97 -94.15
CA PRO A 116 25.87 -6.61 -94.21
C PRO A 116 25.40 -5.87 -95.48
N GLY A 117 24.82 -4.69 -95.30
CA GLY A 117 24.32 -3.86 -96.39
C GLY A 117 23.00 -4.29 -97.02
N SER A 118 22.30 -5.30 -96.47
CA SER A 118 20.97 -5.70 -96.99
C SER A 118 19.90 -4.64 -96.73
N VAL A 119 18.79 -4.71 -97.50
CA VAL A 119 17.65 -3.80 -97.34
C VAL A 119 17.00 -4.00 -95.96
N SER A 120 16.85 -5.25 -95.49
CA SER A 120 16.38 -5.52 -94.13
C SER A 120 17.23 -4.87 -93.04
N ALA A 121 18.56 -4.90 -93.19
CA ALA A 121 19.47 -4.30 -92.22
C ALA A 121 19.27 -2.77 -92.11
N GLN A 122 19.07 -2.11 -93.25
CA GLN A 122 18.78 -0.67 -93.31
C GLN A 122 17.43 -0.32 -92.68
N LEU A 123 16.37 -1.08 -93.04
CA LEU A 123 15.02 -0.89 -92.50
C LEU A 123 14.98 -1.11 -90.98
N PHE A 124 15.60 -2.17 -90.49
CA PHE A 124 15.72 -2.44 -89.05
C PHE A 124 16.49 -1.32 -88.33
N THR A 125 17.64 -0.90 -88.88
CA THR A 125 18.50 0.11 -88.26
C THR A 125 17.75 1.43 -88.02
N GLN A 126 16.96 1.90 -88.99
CA GLN A 126 16.17 3.14 -88.86
C GLN A 126 15.11 3.08 -87.75
N VAL A 127 14.51 1.91 -87.50
CA VAL A 127 13.52 1.74 -86.44
C VAL A 127 14.20 1.53 -85.09
N ALA A 128 15.21 0.65 -85.04
CA ALA A 128 15.96 0.34 -83.84
C ALA A 128 16.69 1.58 -83.28
N GLU A 129 17.22 2.45 -84.13
CA GLU A 129 17.85 3.70 -83.69
C GLU A 129 16.90 4.62 -82.95
N ARG A 130 15.69 4.83 -83.49
CA ARG A 130 14.66 5.65 -82.84
C ARG A 130 14.23 5.06 -81.50
N ARG A 131 14.11 3.73 -81.41
CA ARG A 131 13.79 3.04 -80.16
C ARG A 131 14.92 3.17 -79.14
N VAL A 132 16.17 2.92 -79.53
CA VAL A 132 17.35 3.10 -78.66
C VAL A 132 17.43 4.52 -78.14
N GLU A 133 17.28 5.52 -79.01
CA GLU A 133 17.31 6.93 -78.61
C GLU A 133 16.19 7.25 -77.62
N SER A 134 14.96 6.82 -77.90
CA SER A 134 13.82 7.00 -76.98
C SER A 134 14.04 6.32 -75.63
N SER A 135 14.55 5.08 -75.62
CA SER A 135 14.87 4.33 -74.41
C SER A 135 15.99 4.98 -73.60
N LEU A 136 17.05 5.47 -74.24
CA LEU A 136 18.13 6.18 -73.56
C LEU A 136 17.62 7.49 -72.94
N ASN A 137 16.77 8.23 -73.65
CA ASN A 137 16.15 9.45 -73.10
C ASN A 137 15.27 9.15 -71.88
N GLY A 138 14.47 8.08 -71.93
CA GLY A 138 13.67 7.61 -70.79
C GLY A 138 14.53 7.17 -69.60
N LEU A 139 15.57 6.38 -69.86
CA LEU A 139 16.55 5.91 -68.88
C LEU A 139 17.22 7.07 -68.14
N PHE A 140 17.74 8.06 -68.87
CA PHE A 140 18.40 9.23 -68.28
C PHE A 140 17.42 10.15 -67.55
N SER A 141 16.17 10.28 -68.03
CA SER A 141 15.12 11.01 -67.31
C SER A 141 14.80 10.34 -65.96
N HIS A 142 14.64 9.02 -65.94
CA HIS A 142 14.42 8.24 -64.71
C HIS A 142 15.60 8.36 -63.76
N ALA A 143 16.82 8.14 -64.24
CA ALA A 143 18.04 8.28 -63.44
C ALA A 143 18.15 9.66 -62.79
N SER A 144 17.78 10.73 -63.51
CA SER A 144 17.81 12.10 -63.00
C SER A 144 16.73 12.38 -61.96
N LYS A 145 15.56 11.74 -62.05
CA LYS A 145 14.51 11.81 -61.01
C LYS A 145 14.95 11.07 -59.75
N GLU A 146 15.45 9.85 -59.90
CA GLU A 146 15.92 9.03 -58.77
C GLU A 146 17.18 9.61 -58.12
N PHE A 147 18.05 10.29 -58.87
CA PHE A 147 19.19 11.02 -58.30
C PHE A 147 18.74 12.16 -57.39
N ARG A 148 17.76 12.97 -57.82
CA ARG A 148 17.19 14.03 -56.96
C ARG A 148 16.58 13.45 -55.69
N ARG A 149 15.82 12.36 -55.81
CA ARG A 149 15.27 11.64 -54.66
C ARG A 149 16.37 11.18 -53.70
N TRP A 150 17.44 10.60 -54.21
CA TRP A 150 18.58 10.18 -53.39
C TRP A 150 19.24 11.36 -52.66
N GLN A 151 19.38 12.51 -53.32
CA GLN A 151 19.89 13.73 -52.70
C GLN A 151 18.98 14.24 -51.56
N ASP A 152 17.67 14.09 -51.70
CA ASP A 152 16.70 14.47 -50.66
C ASP A 152 16.72 13.47 -49.50
N ASP A 153 16.77 12.16 -49.77
CA ASP A 153 16.91 11.11 -48.74
C ASP A 153 18.21 11.29 -47.92
N ALA A 154 19.32 11.64 -48.59
CA ALA A 154 20.60 11.90 -47.94
C ALA A 154 20.58 13.17 -47.08
N TYR A 155 19.88 14.21 -47.55
CA TYR A 155 19.64 15.44 -46.79
C TYR A 155 18.82 15.15 -45.51
N ASP A 156 17.71 14.41 -45.61
CA ASP A 156 16.87 14.07 -44.45
C ASP A 156 17.66 13.29 -43.39
N ALA A 157 18.50 12.34 -43.84
CA ALA A 157 19.37 11.58 -42.95
C ALA A 157 20.36 12.49 -42.21
N ARG A 158 20.90 13.52 -42.88
CA ARG A 158 21.87 14.45 -42.30
C ARG A 158 21.24 15.45 -41.35
N ILE A 159 20.04 15.92 -41.64
CA ILE A 159 19.23 16.73 -40.71
C ILE A 159 18.98 15.96 -39.42
N LYS A 160 18.56 14.70 -39.53
CA LYS A 160 18.34 13.83 -38.37
C LYS A 160 19.61 13.61 -37.56
N ALA A 161 20.71 13.26 -38.23
CA ALA A 161 22.00 13.06 -37.58
C ALA A 161 22.46 14.32 -36.82
N SER A 162 22.24 15.51 -37.39
CA SER A 162 22.59 16.77 -36.74
C SER A 162 21.79 16.98 -35.43
N ILE A 163 20.50 16.65 -35.42
CA ILE A 163 19.69 16.71 -34.18
C ILE A 163 20.21 15.70 -33.15
N ASP A 164 20.48 14.46 -33.57
CA ASP A 164 20.97 13.40 -32.69
C ASP A 164 22.36 13.74 -32.10
N ASP A 165 23.24 14.36 -32.87
CA ASP A 165 24.56 14.84 -32.43
C ASP A 165 24.41 15.95 -31.39
N ALA A 166 23.49 16.90 -31.58
CA ALA A 166 23.21 17.95 -30.60
C ALA A 166 22.67 17.37 -29.27
N VAL A 167 21.76 16.39 -29.36
CA VAL A 167 21.16 15.72 -28.20
C VAL A 167 22.17 14.84 -27.45
N THR A 168 23.06 14.16 -28.17
CA THR A 168 24.11 13.32 -27.59
C THR A 168 25.22 14.17 -26.99
N GLY A 169 25.59 15.26 -27.67
CA GLY A 169 26.62 16.23 -27.29
C GLY A 169 26.13 17.30 -26.31
N ILE A 170 25.06 17.08 -25.55
CA ILE A 170 24.36 18.11 -24.77
C ILE A 170 25.21 18.85 -23.73
N ARG A 171 26.32 18.23 -23.31
CA ARG A 171 27.28 18.80 -22.36
C ARG A 171 28.37 19.63 -23.04
N ASP A 172 28.45 19.62 -24.36
CA ASP A 172 29.41 20.37 -25.17
C ASP A 172 28.68 21.41 -26.05
N PRO A 173 28.66 22.68 -25.65
CA PRO A 173 28.07 23.76 -26.44
C PRO A 173 28.68 23.91 -27.84
N LYS A 174 29.91 23.43 -28.08
CA LYS A 174 30.52 23.48 -29.42
C LYS A 174 29.85 22.49 -30.37
N LEU A 175 29.56 21.27 -29.90
CA LEU A 175 28.87 20.26 -30.72
C LEU A 175 27.46 20.72 -31.10
N ILE A 176 26.72 21.31 -30.16
CA ILE A 176 25.38 21.85 -30.46
C ILE A 176 25.45 22.95 -31.53
N ARG A 177 26.41 23.89 -31.42
CA ARG A 177 26.60 24.94 -32.44
C ARG A 177 27.00 24.37 -33.80
N GLN A 178 27.83 23.34 -33.83
CA GLN A 178 28.22 22.67 -35.07
C GLN A 178 27.03 21.96 -35.73
N ALA A 179 26.21 21.28 -34.95
CA ALA A 179 24.98 20.65 -35.42
C ALA A 179 23.97 21.67 -35.98
N ILE A 180 23.78 22.80 -35.29
CA ILE A 180 22.94 23.90 -35.76
C ILE A 180 23.48 24.45 -37.08
N ALA A 181 24.77 24.76 -37.16
CA ALA A 181 25.39 25.30 -38.36
C ALA A 181 25.28 24.33 -39.55
N THR A 182 25.50 23.03 -39.30
CA THR A 182 25.38 21.98 -40.31
C THR A 182 23.95 21.91 -40.85
N GLY A 183 22.94 21.75 -39.98
CA GLY A 183 21.56 21.65 -40.45
C GLY A 183 21.03 22.94 -41.08
N LYS A 184 21.43 24.13 -40.62
CA LYS A 184 21.12 25.39 -41.30
C LYS A 184 21.67 25.40 -42.73
N ALA A 185 22.91 24.95 -42.93
CA ALA A 185 23.50 24.86 -44.26
C ALA A 185 22.77 23.86 -45.16
N GLU A 186 22.37 22.70 -44.61
CA GLU A 186 21.58 21.69 -45.33
C GLU A 186 20.20 22.22 -45.76
N GLU A 187 19.49 22.95 -44.89
CA GLU A 187 18.20 23.59 -45.24
C GLU A 187 18.35 24.63 -46.35
N ILE A 188 19.42 25.41 -46.32
CA ILE A 188 19.72 26.40 -47.35
C ILE A 188 20.04 25.72 -48.69
N GLU A 189 20.86 24.66 -48.68
CA GLU A 189 21.17 23.89 -49.89
C GLU A 189 19.89 23.26 -50.47
N TYR A 190 19.07 22.63 -49.63
CA TYR A 190 17.79 22.06 -50.03
C TYR A 190 16.90 23.11 -50.70
N ALA A 191 16.74 24.28 -50.07
CA ALA A 191 15.95 25.37 -50.62
C ALA A 191 16.45 25.84 -51.99
N GLN A 192 17.78 25.93 -52.18
CA GLN A 192 18.37 26.30 -53.46
C GLN A 192 18.13 25.24 -54.55
N ARG A 193 18.31 23.95 -54.23
CA ARG A 193 18.07 22.85 -55.18
C ARG A 193 16.60 22.76 -55.62
N HIS A 194 15.68 23.12 -54.73
CA HIS A 194 14.24 23.10 -54.99
C HIS A 194 13.65 24.44 -55.44
N GLY A 195 14.48 25.47 -55.59
CA GLY A 195 14.05 26.79 -56.08
C GLY A 195 13.08 27.52 -55.14
N LEU A 196 13.19 27.30 -53.83
CA LEU A 196 12.37 28.00 -52.83
C LEU A 196 12.77 29.47 -52.73
N ASP A 197 11.79 30.32 -52.44
CA ASP A 197 12.02 31.74 -52.15
C ASP A 197 12.69 31.94 -50.77
N PRO A 198 13.28 33.12 -50.51
CA PRO A 198 13.97 33.40 -49.26
C PRO A 198 13.13 33.22 -48.00
N ASP A 199 11.83 33.57 -48.02
CA ASP A 199 10.97 33.48 -46.83
C ASP A 199 10.67 32.01 -46.52
N SER A 200 10.37 31.21 -47.54
CA SER A 200 10.18 29.75 -47.40
C SER A 200 11.44 29.05 -46.87
N ARG A 201 12.63 29.48 -47.31
CA ARG A 201 13.92 29.00 -46.80
C ARG A 201 14.08 29.33 -45.32
N ASP A 202 13.81 30.56 -44.92
CA ASP A 202 14.00 31.03 -43.55
C ASP A 202 13.01 30.34 -42.59
N ILE A 203 11.78 30.06 -43.04
CA ILE A 203 10.81 29.23 -42.30
C ILE A 203 11.34 27.82 -42.09
N ARG A 204 11.92 27.20 -43.12
CA ARG A 204 12.54 25.86 -43.01
C ARG A 204 13.70 25.82 -42.04
N VAL A 205 14.57 26.83 -42.10
CA VAL A 205 15.67 27.00 -41.15
C VAL A 205 15.15 27.12 -39.71
N LEU A 206 14.10 27.93 -39.50
CA LEU A 206 13.47 28.10 -38.20
C LEU A 206 12.81 26.81 -37.69
N ASP A 207 12.15 26.04 -38.57
CA ASP A 207 11.55 24.74 -38.21
C ASP A 207 12.64 23.74 -37.77
N PHE A 208 13.76 23.69 -38.50
CA PHE A 208 14.91 22.88 -38.12
C PHE A 208 15.49 23.28 -36.76
N THR A 209 15.80 24.57 -36.54
CA THR A 209 16.37 25.02 -35.27
C THR A 209 15.40 24.82 -34.11
N THR A 210 14.11 25.03 -34.34
CA THR A 210 13.05 24.77 -33.36
C THR A 210 13.05 23.31 -32.94
N LYS A 211 13.09 22.36 -33.89
CA LYS A 211 13.14 20.92 -33.59
C LYS A 211 14.40 20.54 -32.83
N LEU A 212 15.56 21.03 -33.25
CA LEU A 212 16.84 20.77 -32.60
C LEU A 212 16.84 21.29 -31.15
N HIS A 213 16.49 22.57 -30.95
CA HIS A 213 16.45 23.16 -29.61
C HIS A 213 15.42 22.47 -28.71
N SER A 214 14.26 22.11 -29.24
CA SER A 214 13.24 21.37 -28.48
C SER A 214 13.77 20.01 -28.01
N ALA A 215 14.43 19.25 -28.89
CA ALA A 215 15.03 17.97 -28.55
C ALA A 215 16.14 18.10 -27.48
N VAL A 216 16.96 19.14 -27.58
CA VAL A 216 17.97 19.47 -26.56
C VAL A 216 17.30 19.84 -25.24
N ILE A 217 16.30 20.72 -25.25
CA ILE A 217 15.56 21.14 -24.05
C ILE A 217 14.90 19.95 -23.35
N ASP A 218 14.25 19.06 -24.09
CA ASP A 218 13.63 17.85 -23.56
C ASP A 218 14.66 16.94 -22.89
N ARG A 219 15.82 16.76 -23.53
CA ARG A 219 16.91 15.95 -22.98
C ARG A 219 17.50 16.57 -21.72
N ILE A 220 17.75 17.89 -21.68
CA ILE A 220 18.23 18.57 -20.46
C ILE A 220 17.17 18.48 -19.36
N GLY A 221 15.91 18.77 -19.69
CA GLY A 221 14.78 18.85 -18.75
C GLY A 221 14.47 17.54 -18.04
N SER A 222 14.79 16.41 -18.67
CA SER A 222 14.70 15.08 -18.04
C SER A 222 15.58 14.94 -16.78
N GLY A 223 16.72 15.64 -16.73
CA GLY A 223 17.63 15.64 -15.58
C GLY A 223 17.56 16.92 -14.76
N ASN A 224 17.70 18.08 -15.41
CA ASN A 224 17.87 19.38 -14.77
C ASN A 224 16.95 20.44 -15.42
N LEU A 225 15.82 20.71 -14.78
CA LEU A 225 14.85 21.70 -15.24
C LEU A 225 15.44 23.12 -15.34
N VAL A 226 16.30 23.51 -14.39
CA VAL A 226 16.90 24.86 -14.37
C VAL A 226 17.81 25.04 -15.57
N ALA A 227 18.70 24.07 -15.82
CA ALA A 227 19.57 24.11 -16.99
C ALA A 227 18.78 24.11 -18.32
N ALA A 228 17.64 23.43 -18.38
CA ALA A 228 16.77 23.44 -19.56
C ALA A 228 16.13 24.82 -19.79
N GLN A 229 15.70 25.48 -18.71
CA GLN A 229 15.17 26.84 -18.76
C GLN A 229 16.23 27.86 -19.17
N ASP A 230 17.46 27.73 -18.67
CA ASP A 230 18.58 28.60 -19.02
C ASP A 230 18.97 28.41 -20.49
N TYR A 231 19.03 27.17 -20.98
CA TYR A 231 19.25 26.88 -22.39
C TYR A 231 18.14 27.46 -23.27
N TYR A 232 16.87 27.27 -22.88
CA TYR A 232 15.72 27.84 -23.60
C TYR A 232 15.82 29.36 -23.71
N ARG A 233 16.10 30.07 -22.61
CA ARG A 233 16.25 31.53 -22.60
C ARG A 233 17.40 32.00 -23.48
N ALA A 234 18.51 31.29 -23.49
CA ALA A 234 19.68 31.65 -24.30
C ALA A 234 19.48 31.46 -25.81
N ASN A 235 18.53 30.63 -26.24
CA ASN A 235 18.30 30.28 -27.64
C ASN A 235 16.87 30.61 -28.11
N ILE A 236 16.12 31.42 -27.35
CA ILE A 236 14.69 31.68 -27.60
C ILE A 236 14.43 32.29 -28.98
N ASP A 237 15.36 33.09 -29.49
CA ASP A 237 15.24 33.77 -30.79
C ASP A 237 15.34 32.80 -31.98
N GLU A 238 15.91 31.60 -31.79
CA GLU A 238 15.99 30.54 -32.81
C GLU A 238 14.84 29.51 -32.71
N ILE A 239 13.85 29.77 -31.85
CA ILE A 239 12.70 28.88 -31.62
C ILE A 239 11.42 29.57 -32.07
N ASP A 240 10.58 28.87 -32.83
CA ASP A 240 9.29 29.36 -33.28
C ASP A 240 8.38 29.77 -32.08
N PRO A 241 7.72 30.94 -32.13
CA PRO A 241 6.85 31.43 -31.05
C PRO A 241 5.75 30.46 -30.61
N THR A 242 5.22 29.63 -31.50
CA THR A 242 4.19 28.65 -31.14
C THR A 242 4.78 27.52 -30.29
N ALA A 243 5.99 27.04 -30.63
CA ALA A 243 6.71 26.01 -29.88
C ALA A 243 7.13 26.50 -28.49
N ARG A 244 7.49 27.79 -28.35
CA ARG A 244 7.80 28.43 -27.05
C ARG A 244 6.72 28.18 -26.00
N THR A 245 5.45 28.35 -26.37
CA THR A 245 4.33 28.14 -25.44
C THR A 245 4.19 26.69 -24.97
N VAL A 246 4.53 25.73 -25.83
CA VAL A 246 4.51 24.29 -25.51
C VAL A 246 5.63 23.96 -24.52
N ILE A 247 6.84 24.44 -24.79
CA ILE A 247 8.02 24.27 -23.91
C ILE A 247 7.76 24.87 -22.53
N GLU A 248 7.21 26.09 -22.46
CA GLU A 248 6.87 26.74 -21.18
C GLU A 248 5.81 25.97 -20.38
N LYS A 249 4.80 25.39 -21.04
CA LYS A 249 3.82 24.51 -20.40
C LYS A 249 4.47 23.23 -19.87
N GLN A 250 5.38 22.63 -20.62
CA GLN A 250 6.13 21.45 -20.17
C GLN A 250 6.96 21.77 -18.92
N PHE A 251 7.67 22.90 -18.88
CA PHE A 251 8.43 23.33 -17.69
C PHE A 251 7.53 23.46 -16.45
N ARG A 252 6.35 24.07 -16.59
CA ARG A 252 5.37 24.15 -15.49
C ARG A 252 4.91 22.77 -15.03
N SER A 253 4.63 21.85 -15.96
CA SER A 253 4.23 20.48 -15.62
C SER A 253 5.32 19.73 -14.85
N ILE A 254 6.58 19.82 -15.28
CA ILE A 254 7.72 19.18 -14.60
C ILE A 254 7.90 19.78 -13.20
N ALA A 255 7.82 21.10 -13.06
CA ALA A 255 7.92 21.77 -11.77
C ALA A 255 6.80 21.32 -10.81
N ASN A 256 5.56 21.26 -11.27
CA ASN A 256 4.41 20.82 -10.46
C ASN A 256 4.58 19.37 -9.99
N ARG A 257 4.97 18.43 -10.87
CA ARG A 257 5.23 17.03 -10.47
C ARG A 257 6.33 16.92 -9.42
N ARG A 258 7.38 17.72 -9.52
CA ARG A 258 8.45 17.75 -8.51
C ARG A 258 7.93 18.26 -7.15
N ARG A 259 7.09 19.30 -7.14
CA ARG A 259 6.45 19.80 -5.90
C ARG A 259 5.54 18.75 -5.28
N GLU A 260 4.67 18.12 -6.09
CA GLU A 260 3.75 17.07 -5.64
C GLU A 260 4.49 15.89 -5.00
N LYS A 261 5.62 15.48 -5.59
CA LYS A 261 6.46 14.42 -5.01
C LYS A 261 6.98 14.79 -3.62
N VAL A 262 7.57 15.98 -3.47
CA VAL A 262 8.10 16.45 -2.17
C VAL A 262 6.99 16.57 -1.13
N ALA A 263 5.82 17.09 -1.53
CA ALA A 263 4.65 17.15 -0.66
C ALA A 263 4.21 15.75 -0.21
N SER A 264 4.12 14.79 -1.14
CA SER A 264 3.74 13.40 -0.83
C SER A 264 4.76 12.71 0.10
N ASP A 265 6.06 12.91 -0.12
CA ASP A 265 7.10 12.37 0.74
C ASP A 265 7.01 12.93 2.17
N LEU A 266 6.69 14.22 2.32
CA LEU A 266 6.43 14.82 3.63
C LEU A 266 5.21 14.20 4.31
N GLU A 267 4.10 14.03 3.58
CA GLU A 267 2.90 13.39 4.14
C GLU A 267 3.21 11.99 4.68
N LEU A 268 3.92 11.17 3.91
CA LEU A 268 4.32 9.83 4.32
C LEU A 268 5.15 9.85 5.61
N ARG A 269 6.06 10.81 5.76
CA ARG A 269 6.86 10.95 6.99
C ARG A 269 6.02 11.35 8.20
N VAL A 270 5.08 12.28 8.05
CA VAL A 270 4.18 12.68 9.14
C VAL A 270 3.29 11.53 9.57
N TYR A 271 2.66 10.82 8.62
CA TYR A 271 1.84 9.64 8.94
C TYR A 271 2.67 8.48 9.52
N GLY A 272 3.95 8.38 9.15
CA GLY A 272 4.89 7.41 9.70
C GLY A 272 5.53 7.80 11.04
N GLY A 273 5.21 8.96 11.61
CA GLY A 273 5.76 9.44 12.89
C GLY A 273 7.19 9.97 12.86
N ASN A 274 7.73 10.22 11.66
CA ASN A 274 9.08 10.74 11.45
C ASN A 274 9.09 12.21 10.97
N GLY A 275 7.92 12.82 10.78
CA GLY A 275 7.80 14.22 10.38
C GLY A 275 7.78 15.17 11.57
N SER A 276 8.23 16.42 11.37
CA SER A 276 8.18 17.46 12.39
C SER A 276 7.29 18.64 12.02
N GLU A 277 6.90 19.44 13.02
CA GLU A 277 6.19 20.70 12.80
C GLU A 277 7.00 21.68 11.93
N ASP A 278 8.32 21.76 12.15
CA ASP A 278 9.22 22.61 11.36
C ASP A 278 9.21 22.23 9.88
N GLU A 279 9.20 20.94 9.56
CA GLU A 279 9.15 20.47 8.18
C GLU A 279 7.81 20.78 7.50
N ILE A 280 6.71 20.67 8.24
CA ILE A 280 5.36 21.03 7.75
C ILE A 280 5.27 22.53 7.50
N ASN A 281 5.78 23.35 8.42
CA ASN A 281 5.79 24.81 8.28
C ASN A 281 6.68 25.23 7.12
N ALA A 282 7.90 24.70 7.00
CA ALA A 282 8.79 24.99 5.90
C ALA A 282 8.20 24.62 4.53
N ALA A 283 7.46 23.50 4.44
CA ALA A 283 6.77 23.11 3.21
C ALA A 283 5.59 24.05 2.87
N PHE A 284 4.92 24.60 3.88
CA PHE A 284 3.87 25.60 3.66
C PHE A 284 4.45 26.95 3.23
N ASP A 285 5.50 27.41 3.89
CA ASP A 285 6.17 28.69 3.59
C ASP A 285 6.81 28.69 2.19
N SER A 286 7.23 27.51 1.70
CA SER A 286 7.73 27.31 0.33
C SER A 286 6.64 27.01 -0.70
N GLU A 287 5.36 27.14 -0.33
CA GLU A 287 4.19 26.85 -1.17
C GLU A 287 4.15 25.42 -1.75
N LEU A 288 4.85 24.46 -1.11
CA LEU A 288 4.81 23.05 -1.50
C LEU A 288 3.50 22.38 -1.06
N ILE A 289 2.90 22.85 0.03
CA ILE A 289 1.61 22.37 0.54
C ILE A 289 0.64 23.53 0.77
N SER A 290 -0.65 23.23 0.69
CA SER A 290 -1.71 24.23 0.94
C SER A 290 -2.00 24.42 2.43
N GLY A 291 -2.63 25.53 2.80
CA GLY A 291 -3.06 25.82 4.17
C GLY A 291 -3.94 24.72 4.79
N PRO A 292 -4.98 24.20 4.09
CA PRO A 292 -5.75 23.07 4.58
C PRO A 292 -4.91 21.82 4.84
N LYS A 293 -3.93 21.56 3.96
CA LYS A 293 -3.04 20.41 4.09
C LYS A 293 -2.10 20.54 5.29
N ARG A 294 -1.53 21.72 5.52
CA ARG A 294 -0.75 22.04 6.73
C ARG A 294 -1.56 21.74 7.99
N THR A 295 -2.78 22.25 8.09
CA THR A 295 -3.65 22.01 9.27
C THR A 295 -3.92 20.53 9.49
N GLN A 296 -4.15 19.77 8.42
CA GLN A 296 -4.33 18.32 8.49
C GLN A 296 -3.11 17.61 9.07
N LEU A 297 -1.91 17.95 8.58
CA LEU A 297 -0.65 17.32 9.03
C LEU A 297 -0.31 17.69 10.48
N LEU A 298 -0.52 18.93 10.90
CA LEU A 298 -0.32 19.34 12.30
C LEU A 298 -1.30 18.65 13.27
N LYS A 299 -2.55 18.47 12.84
CA LYS A 299 -3.55 17.71 13.60
C LYS A 299 -3.12 16.26 13.79
N GLU A 300 -2.54 15.66 12.76
CA GLU A 300 -2.02 14.29 12.83
C GLU A 300 -0.81 14.19 13.78
N LEU A 301 0.12 15.13 13.71
CA LEU A 301 1.27 15.19 14.62
C LEU A 301 0.85 15.32 16.09
N SER A 302 -0.12 16.20 16.37
CA SER A 302 -0.67 16.37 17.73
C SER A 302 -1.45 15.14 18.22
N ARG A 303 -2.15 14.43 17.33
CA ARG A 303 -2.77 13.14 17.65
C ARG A 303 -1.72 12.12 18.09
N GLN A 304 -0.64 11.97 17.33
CA GLN A 304 0.44 11.03 17.63
C GLN A 304 1.16 11.38 18.95
N ALA A 305 1.42 12.66 19.21
CA ALA A 305 1.98 13.14 20.48
C ALA A 305 1.04 12.87 21.68
N GLY A 306 -0.27 13.03 21.48
CA GLY A 306 -1.27 12.69 22.50
C GLY A 306 -1.33 11.20 22.80
N GLU A 307 -1.15 10.35 21.79
CA GLU A 307 -1.12 8.89 21.94
C GLU A 307 0.13 8.40 22.67
N THR A 308 1.31 8.93 22.34
CA THR A 308 2.56 8.59 23.05
C THR A 308 2.53 9.04 24.51
N ALA A 309 2.06 10.26 24.80
CA ALA A 309 1.88 10.71 26.18
C ALA A 309 0.88 9.83 26.95
N SER A 310 -0.21 9.43 26.29
CA SER A 310 -1.21 8.53 26.90
C SER A 310 -0.64 7.13 27.15
N ALA A 311 0.21 6.61 26.27
CA ALA A 311 0.88 5.32 26.44
C ALA A 311 1.88 5.36 27.60
N GLN A 312 2.70 6.41 27.68
CA GLN A 312 3.63 6.64 28.81
C GLN A 312 2.88 6.73 30.15
N GLN A 313 1.73 7.41 30.18
CA GLN A 313 0.91 7.48 31.38
C GLN A 313 0.37 6.10 31.82
N ARG A 314 -0.03 5.24 30.88
CA ARG A 314 -0.50 3.87 31.19
C ARG A 314 0.64 2.97 31.66
N GLU A 315 1.81 3.08 31.05
CA GLU A 315 3.04 2.40 31.51
C GLU A 315 3.37 2.79 32.96
N TYR A 316 3.30 4.09 33.26
CA TYR A 316 3.53 4.61 34.59
C TYR A 316 2.56 4.00 35.62
N LEU A 317 1.25 3.96 35.31
CA LEU A 317 0.22 3.40 36.20
C LEU A 317 0.55 1.96 36.64
N ILE A 318 1.01 1.11 35.73
CA ILE A 318 1.39 -0.28 36.04
C ILE A 318 2.68 -0.33 36.87
N SER A 319 3.66 0.51 36.55
CA SER A 319 4.96 0.55 37.24
C SER A 319 4.90 1.04 38.69
N THR A 320 3.81 1.71 39.09
CA THR A 320 3.68 2.28 40.45
C THR A 320 3.56 1.22 41.55
N GLY A 321 3.14 0.00 41.22
CA GLY A 321 2.87 -1.06 42.20
C GLY A 321 1.67 -0.79 43.12
N LEU A 322 0.85 0.22 42.80
CA LEU A 322 -0.37 0.56 43.52
C LEU A 322 -1.57 -0.21 42.93
N PRO A 323 -2.53 -0.63 43.77
CA PRO A 323 -3.80 -1.17 43.28
C PRO A 323 -4.52 -0.14 42.41
N LEU A 324 -4.93 -0.58 41.22
CA LEU A 324 -5.65 0.22 40.23
C LEU A 324 -7.16 0.00 40.37
N ASP A 325 -7.94 1.04 40.08
CA ASP A 325 -9.41 0.96 40.06
C ASP A 325 -9.97 0.07 38.93
N PRO A 326 -10.59 -1.09 39.23
CA PRO A 326 -11.20 -1.95 38.23
C PRO A 326 -12.41 -1.32 37.53
N LYS A 327 -13.02 -0.27 38.08
CA LYS A 327 -14.13 0.46 37.45
C LYS A 327 -13.65 1.59 36.53
N ASP A 328 -12.38 1.99 36.57
CA ASP A 328 -11.82 2.98 35.66
C ASP A 328 -11.44 2.36 34.30
N LYS A 329 -11.94 2.94 33.22
CA LYS A 329 -11.66 2.46 31.86
C LYS A 329 -10.18 2.52 31.52
N LYS A 330 -9.46 3.58 31.93
CA LYS A 330 -8.03 3.76 31.61
C LYS A 330 -7.15 2.78 32.37
N HIS A 331 -7.52 2.44 33.60
CA HIS A 331 -6.80 1.46 34.41
C HIS A 331 -6.98 0.04 33.87
N ARG A 332 -8.22 -0.34 33.53
CA ARG A 332 -8.47 -1.62 32.84
C ARG A 332 -7.69 -1.71 31.54
N GLN A 333 -7.68 -0.64 30.73
CA GLN A 333 -6.89 -0.59 29.50
C GLN A 333 -5.39 -0.75 29.76
N ALA A 334 -4.84 -0.07 30.77
CA ALA A 334 -3.43 -0.20 31.13
C ALA A 334 -3.07 -1.64 31.54
N VAL A 335 -3.95 -2.31 32.30
CA VAL A 335 -3.77 -3.71 32.71
C VAL A 335 -3.89 -4.65 31.51
N ASP A 336 -4.87 -4.45 30.64
CA ASP A 336 -5.07 -5.26 29.45
C ASP A 336 -3.88 -5.14 28.47
N GLU A 337 -3.37 -3.91 28.27
CA GLU A 337 -2.18 -3.65 27.44
C GLU A 337 -0.92 -4.27 28.05
N ALA A 338 -0.73 -4.14 29.37
CA ALA A 338 0.39 -4.76 30.07
C ALA A 338 0.33 -6.29 29.99
N PHE A 339 -0.86 -6.88 30.14
CA PHE A 339 -1.05 -8.33 30.02
C PHE A 339 -0.69 -8.86 28.63
N VAL A 340 -1.07 -8.13 27.57
CA VAL A 340 -0.67 -8.46 26.19
C VAL A 340 0.84 -8.32 26.01
N ARG A 341 1.43 -7.20 26.44
CA ARG A 341 2.87 -6.94 26.31
C ARG A 341 3.74 -7.97 27.05
N LEU A 342 3.29 -8.45 28.22
CA LEU A 342 4.00 -9.42 29.05
C LEU A 342 3.74 -10.88 28.64
N GLY A 343 3.00 -11.14 27.54
CA GLY A 343 2.86 -12.47 26.95
C GLY A 343 1.61 -13.26 27.35
N SER A 344 0.65 -12.65 28.05
CA SER A 344 -0.71 -13.18 28.25
C SER A 344 -0.82 -14.60 28.84
N SER A 345 0.04 -14.96 29.79
CA SER A 345 0.05 -16.29 30.43
C SER A 345 -0.60 -16.29 31.82
N SER A 346 -0.99 -17.46 32.34
CA SER A 346 -1.56 -17.61 33.70
C SER A 346 -0.66 -17.04 34.81
N PRO A 347 0.67 -17.30 34.84
CA PRO A 347 1.55 -16.67 35.82
C PRO A 347 1.58 -15.14 35.71
N VAL A 348 1.55 -14.60 34.50
CA VAL A 348 1.50 -13.15 34.26
C VAL A 348 0.16 -12.57 34.72
N ALA A 349 -0.96 -13.27 34.49
CA ALA A 349 -2.27 -12.85 34.98
C ALA A 349 -2.27 -12.76 36.51
N ILE A 350 -1.80 -13.79 37.21
CA ILE A 350 -1.73 -13.81 38.68
C ILE A 350 -0.82 -12.69 39.19
N ALA A 351 0.38 -12.53 38.62
CA ALA A 351 1.32 -11.50 39.03
C ALA A 351 0.75 -10.08 38.81
N LEU A 352 0.16 -9.83 37.64
CA LEU A 352 -0.41 -8.52 37.31
C LEU A 352 -1.66 -8.23 38.14
N THR A 353 -2.51 -9.22 38.39
CA THR A 353 -3.68 -9.08 39.27
C THR A 353 -3.26 -8.89 40.73
N LYS A 354 -2.19 -9.53 41.19
CA LYS A 354 -1.62 -9.28 42.53
C LYS A 354 -1.04 -7.87 42.65
N GLN A 355 -0.38 -7.39 41.60
CA GLN A 355 0.23 -6.06 41.57
C GLN A 355 -0.82 -4.94 41.46
N THR A 356 -1.85 -5.14 40.64
CA THR A 356 -2.80 -4.08 40.27
C THR A 356 -4.17 -4.23 40.92
N GLY A 357 -4.50 -5.41 41.47
CA GLY A 357 -5.83 -5.71 41.99
C GLY A 357 -6.93 -5.84 40.92
N ILE A 358 -6.59 -5.72 39.62
CA ILE A 358 -7.53 -5.83 38.50
C ILE A 358 -7.30 -7.15 37.78
N LEU A 359 -8.39 -7.84 37.45
CA LEU A 359 -8.34 -9.01 36.59
C LEU A 359 -8.28 -8.57 35.11
N PRO A 360 -7.28 -9.01 34.32
CA PRO A 360 -7.23 -8.67 32.90
C PRO A 360 -8.53 -9.05 32.17
N GLY A 361 -8.97 -8.22 31.24
CA GLY A 361 -10.21 -8.39 30.50
C GLY A 361 -10.29 -9.72 29.75
N GLN A 362 -9.16 -10.18 29.22
CA GLN A 362 -9.02 -11.48 28.58
C GLN A 362 -9.26 -12.62 29.58
N VAL A 363 -8.75 -12.51 30.81
CA VAL A 363 -8.94 -13.52 31.87
C VAL A 363 -10.39 -13.54 32.35
N ARG A 364 -11.02 -12.36 32.53
CA ARG A 364 -12.47 -12.27 32.81
C ARG A 364 -13.31 -12.95 31.75
N ALA A 365 -12.96 -12.77 30.48
CA ALA A 365 -13.65 -13.42 29.37
C ALA A 365 -13.48 -14.95 29.44
N VAL A 366 -12.26 -15.45 29.71
CA VAL A 366 -11.99 -16.88 29.90
C VAL A 366 -12.84 -17.46 31.03
N PHE A 367 -12.90 -16.80 32.19
CA PHE A 367 -13.73 -17.24 33.31
C PHE A 367 -15.22 -17.24 32.99
N ARG A 368 -15.73 -16.19 32.33
CA ARG A 368 -17.14 -16.13 31.92
C ARG A 368 -17.49 -17.22 30.91
N THR A 369 -16.63 -17.47 29.93
CA THR A 369 -16.82 -18.56 28.96
C THR A 369 -16.77 -19.91 29.66
N ALA A 370 -15.81 -20.11 30.56
CA ALA A 370 -15.73 -21.32 31.37
C ALA A 370 -16.97 -21.49 32.27
N ALA A 371 -17.54 -20.44 32.84
CA ALA A 371 -18.77 -20.56 33.62
C ALA A 371 -19.98 -20.97 32.77
N ARG A 372 -20.08 -20.49 31.52
CA ARG A 372 -21.32 -20.59 30.74
C ARG A 372 -21.36 -21.72 29.71
N SER A 373 -20.26 -21.96 28.99
CA SER A 373 -20.29 -22.81 27.79
C SER A 373 -18.98 -23.50 27.41
N GLY A 374 -17.88 -23.31 28.14
CA GLY A 374 -16.59 -23.91 27.78
C GLY A 374 -16.57 -25.43 27.89
N GLU A 375 -15.74 -26.11 27.10
CA GLU A 375 -15.52 -27.57 27.21
C GLU A 375 -14.03 -27.93 27.10
N GLY A 376 -13.69 -29.17 27.46
CA GLY A 376 -12.36 -29.74 27.22
C GLY A 376 -11.21 -29.11 28.02
N PRO A 377 -9.95 -29.14 27.50
CA PRO A 377 -8.76 -28.71 28.23
C PRO A 377 -8.78 -27.23 28.67
N ALA A 378 -9.45 -26.35 27.92
CA ALA A 378 -9.53 -24.92 28.24
C ALA A 378 -10.24 -24.67 29.58
N VAL A 379 -11.26 -25.47 29.90
CA VAL A 379 -11.99 -25.39 31.17
C VAL A 379 -11.10 -25.78 32.35
N LYS A 380 -10.27 -26.82 32.18
CA LYS A 380 -9.32 -27.25 33.21
C LYS A 380 -8.32 -26.13 33.54
N GLU A 381 -7.76 -25.49 32.52
CA GLU A 381 -6.82 -24.38 32.72
C GLU A 381 -7.49 -23.13 33.31
N ALA A 382 -8.73 -22.84 32.91
CA ALA A 382 -9.53 -21.78 33.51
C ALA A 382 -9.80 -22.03 35.00
N LEU A 383 -10.18 -23.25 35.40
CA LEU A 383 -10.43 -23.58 36.81
C LEU A 383 -9.16 -23.55 37.67
N LYS A 384 -8.03 -24.01 37.13
CA LYS A 384 -6.73 -23.86 37.82
C LYS A 384 -6.38 -22.40 38.05
N LEU A 385 -6.55 -21.56 37.03
CA LEU A 385 -6.29 -20.12 37.14
C LEU A 385 -7.27 -19.46 38.11
N TYR A 386 -8.55 -19.84 38.07
CA TYR A 386 -9.57 -19.36 39.00
C TYR A 386 -9.20 -19.69 40.44
N ALA A 387 -8.90 -20.96 40.74
CA ALA A 387 -8.48 -21.39 42.07
C ALA A 387 -7.22 -20.65 42.54
N ALA A 388 -6.22 -20.47 41.66
CA ALA A 388 -5.00 -19.73 42.02
C ALA A 388 -5.26 -18.25 42.33
N ILE A 389 -6.20 -17.61 41.63
CA ILE A 389 -6.59 -16.22 41.90
C ILE A 389 -7.44 -16.13 43.16
N ASP A 390 -8.37 -17.06 43.38
CA ASP A 390 -9.16 -17.11 44.61
C ASP A 390 -8.27 -17.29 45.85
N ASP A 391 -7.27 -18.19 45.76
CA ASP A 391 -6.35 -18.47 46.87
C ASP A 391 -5.38 -17.29 47.15
N GLN A 392 -4.96 -16.53 46.11
CA GLN A 392 -3.92 -15.50 46.26
C GLN A 392 -4.43 -14.06 46.28
N VAL A 393 -5.50 -13.75 45.54
CA VAL A 393 -6.04 -12.40 45.35
C VAL A 393 -7.58 -12.45 45.25
N PRO A 394 -8.30 -12.96 46.27
CA PRO A 394 -9.73 -13.25 46.19
C PRO A 394 -10.60 -12.04 45.84
N LEU A 395 -10.19 -10.85 46.29
CA LEU A 395 -10.84 -9.56 45.97
C LEU A 395 -10.90 -9.25 44.48
N ALA A 396 -9.98 -9.78 43.66
CA ALA A 396 -9.99 -9.53 42.22
C ALA A 396 -11.13 -10.26 41.50
N LEU A 397 -11.78 -11.23 42.15
CA LEU A 397 -12.89 -11.98 41.59
C LEU A 397 -14.21 -11.18 41.62
N ASP A 398 -14.29 -10.09 42.39
CA ASP A 398 -15.45 -9.18 42.38
C ASP A 398 -15.69 -8.53 41.00
N ASP A 399 -14.71 -8.61 40.10
CA ASP A 399 -14.84 -8.24 38.69
C ASP A 399 -15.74 -9.20 37.87
N LEU A 400 -16.09 -10.36 38.41
CA LEU A 400 -16.98 -11.35 37.81
C LEU A 400 -18.41 -11.20 38.33
N SER A 401 -19.39 -11.75 37.59
CA SER A 401 -20.76 -11.83 38.10
C SER A 401 -20.85 -12.91 39.18
N ILE A 402 -21.74 -12.72 40.16
CA ILE A 402 -21.97 -13.69 41.24
C ILE A 402 -22.35 -15.07 40.68
N SER A 403 -23.13 -15.11 39.59
CA SER A 403 -23.48 -16.36 38.91
C SER A 403 -22.27 -17.07 38.30
N ASP A 404 -21.35 -16.32 37.67
CA ASP A 404 -20.13 -16.93 37.12
C ASP A 404 -19.24 -17.45 38.28
N ILE A 405 -19.14 -16.70 39.39
CA ILE A 405 -18.42 -17.12 40.62
C ILE A 405 -19.01 -18.42 41.17
N ALA A 406 -20.32 -18.51 41.35
CA ALA A 406 -20.95 -19.70 41.93
C ALA A 406 -20.69 -20.97 41.11
N VAL A 407 -20.77 -20.88 39.78
CA VAL A 407 -20.46 -22.02 38.90
C VAL A 407 -19.00 -22.44 39.03
N LEU A 408 -18.06 -21.48 38.94
CA LEU A 408 -16.63 -21.76 38.97
C LEU A 408 -16.18 -22.28 40.34
N GLU A 409 -16.71 -21.72 41.42
CA GLU A 409 -16.41 -22.12 42.79
C GLU A 409 -16.94 -23.52 43.10
N ASN A 410 -18.21 -23.79 42.77
CA ASN A 410 -18.81 -25.12 42.95
C ASN A 410 -18.05 -26.19 42.17
N ALA A 411 -17.70 -25.91 40.91
CA ALA A 411 -16.87 -26.83 40.13
C ALA A 411 -15.47 -27.03 40.75
N THR A 412 -14.87 -25.99 41.31
CA THR A 412 -13.58 -26.08 42.00
C THR A 412 -13.69 -26.94 43.26
N GLN A 413 -14.77 -26.81 44.04
CA GLN A 413 -15.04 -27.65 45.21
C GLN A 413 -15.28 -29.12 44.82
N LEU A 414 -16.08 -29.39 43.79
CA LEU A 414 -16.30 -30.74 43.27
C LEU A 414 -14.97 -31.39 42.82
N ILE A 415 -14.08 -30.61 42.20
CA ILE A 415 -12.72 -31.07 41.83
C ILE A 415 -11.89 -31.39 43.08
N ARG A 416 -11.94 -30.54 44.11
CA ARG A 416 -11.27 -30.79 45.40
C ARG A 416 -11.82 -32.06 46.08
N GLY A 417 -13.10 -32.36 45.88
CA GLY A 417 -13.76 -33.62 46.28
C GLY A 417 -13.41 -34.84 45.41
N GLY A 418 -12.53 -34.69 44.41
CA GLY A 418 -12.01 -35.78 43.58
C GLY A 418 -12.67 -35.96 42.22
N LEU A 419 -13.62 -35.09 41.82
CA LEU A 419 -14.25 -35.18 40.50
C LEU A 419 -13.32 -34.65 39.37
N PRO A 420 -13.34 -35.25 38.17
CA PRO A 420 -12.68 -34.69 37.01
C PRO A 420 -13.27 -33.33 36.60
N SER A 421 -12.42 -32.40 36.13
CA SER A 421 -12.80 -31.00 35.85
C SER A 421 -13.97 -30.84 34.88
N GLY A 422 -14.06 -31.69 33.84
CA GLY A 422 -15.17 -31.64 32.88
C GLY A 422 -16.52 -31.96 33.54
N LYS A 423 -16.56 -33.07 34.31
CA LYS A 423 -17.77 -33.52 35.01
C LYS A 423 -18.18 -32.56 36.13
N ALA A 424 -17.21 -32.03 36.87
CA ALA A 424 -17.47 -31.02 37.89
C ALA A 424 -18.13 -29.76 37.32
N MET A 425 -17.65 -29.27 36.18
CA MET A 425 -18.24 -28.10 35.51
C MET A 425 -19.61 -28.37 34.90
N GLU A 426 -19.82 -29.56 34.35
CA GLU A 426 -21.13 -29.97 33.86
C GLU A 426 -22.18 -29.93 34.98
N ILE A 427 -21.86 -30.55 36.14
CA ILE A 427 -22.72 -30.55 37.32
C ILE A 427 -22.99 -29.11 37.80
N ALA A 428 -21.94 -28.31 37.97
CA ALA A 428 -22.08 -26.93 38.46
C ALA A 428 -22.95 -26.05 37.52
N ARG A 429 -22.84 -26.24 36.20
CA ARG A 429 -23.68 -25.52 35.23
C ARG A 429 -25.13 -25.99 35.24
N GLN A 430 -25.35 -27.30 35.31
CA GLN A 430 -26.70 -27.86 35.39
C GLN A 430 -27.42 -27.35 36.64
N GLN A 431 -26.74 -27.32 37.78
CA GLN A 431 -27.26 -26.77 39.03
C GLN A 431 -27.53 -25.26 38.95
N SER A 432 -26.75 -24.50 38.18
CA SER A 432 -27.02 -23.06 38.01
C SER A 432 -28.13 -22.75 36.99
N ASN A 433 -28.47 -23.67 36.09
CA ASN A 433 -29.41 -23.47 34.99
C ASN A 433 -30.82 -24.00 35.31
N ILE A 434 -31.34 -23.61 36.48
CA ILE A 434 -32.66 -24.02 36.97
C ILE A 434 -33.75 -23.11 36.38
N PRO A 435 -34.87 -23.66 35.86
CA PRO A 435 -36.03 -22.90 35.39
C PRO A 435 -36.60 -21.95 36.46
N GLU A 436 -37.20 -20.84 36.03
CA GLU A 436 -37.74 -19.82 36.95
C GLU A 436 -38.81 -20.38 37.92
N ALA A 437 -39.66 -21.29 37.44
CA ALA A 437 -40.67 -21.95 38.27
C ALA A 437 -40.06 -22.79 39.40
N GLU A 438 -38.98 -23.53 39.12
CA GLU A 438 -38.25 -24.32 40.11
C GLU A 438 -37.48 -23.43 41.08
N ARG A 439 -36.91 -22.32 40.59
CA ARG A 439 -36.23 -21.32 41.43
C ARG A 439 -37.20 -20.73 42.46
N LYS A 440 -38.46 -20.47 42.10
CA LYS A 440 -39.47 -19.98 43.03
C LYS A 440 -39.75 -20.98 44.16
N VAL A 441 -39.90 -22.27 43.83
CA VAL A 441 -40.07 -23.34 44.83
C VAL A 441 -38.85 -23.47 45.74
N MET A 442 -37.64 -23.31 45.19
CA MET A 442 -36.41 -23.28 45.99
C MET A 442 -36.39 -22.11 46.96
N LEU A 443 -36.81 -20.91 46.54
CA LEU A 443 -36.87 -19.74 47.43
C LEU A 443 -37.86 -19.96 48.59
N GLU A 444 -39.01 -20.58 48.34
CA GLU A 444 -39.96 -20.94 49.41
C GLU A 444 -39.34 -21.93 50.41
N ARG A 445 -38.63 -22.95 49.91
CA ARG A 445 -37.91 -23.92 50.75
C ARG A 445 -36.78 -23.27 51.54
N TYR A 446 -36.02 -22.36 50.92
CA TYR A 446 -34.98 -21.59 51.58
C TYR A 446 -35.55 -20.81 52.77
N GLN A 447 -36.68 -20.12 52.60
CA GLN A 447 -37.31 -19.37 53.70
C GLN A 447 -37.70 -20.26 54.88
N GLU A 448 -38.12 -21.50 54.63
CA GLU A 448 -38.41 -22.47 55.70
C GLU A 448 -37.14 -22.98 56.40
N GLN A 449 -36.07 -23.22 55.64
CA GLN A 449 -34.80 -23.72 56.17
C GLN A 449 -34.04 -22.64 56.94
N ALA A 450 -33.99 -21.41 56.43
CA ALA A 450 -33.32 -20.28 57.07
C ALA A 450 -33.91 -19.96 58.46
N LYS A 451 -35.24 -20.13 58.64
CA LYS A 451 -35.90 -19.98 59.95
C LYS A 451 -35.42 -20.96 61.01
N LYS A 452 -34.86 -22.10 60.61
CA LYS A 452 -34.35 -23.13 61.54
C LYS A 452 -32.96 -22.81 62.06
N ASN A 453 -32.20 -21.97 61.37
CA ASN A 453 -30.86 -21.56 61.78
C ASN A 453 -30.65 -20.03 61.60
N PRO A 454 -31.31 -19.20 62.43
CA PRO A 454 -31.21 -17.74 62.32
C PRO A 454 -29.80 -17.21 62.64
N ASP A 455 -29.03 -17.94 63.45
CA ASP A 455 -27.72 -17.50 63.96
C ASP A 455 -26.55 -17.96 63.06
N SER A 456 -26.83 -18.56 61.89
CA SER A 456 -25.80 -19.11 60.99
C SER A 456 -24.66 -18.15 60.61
N LEU A 457 -24.89 -16.83 60.55
CA LEU A 457 -23.81 -15.87 60.35
C LEU A 457 -22.93 -15.71 61.59
N GLN A 458 -23.53 -15.65 62.78
CA GLN A 458 -22.79 -15.53 64.03
C GLN A 458 -21.95 -16.80 64.25
N ASP A 459 -22.54 -17.98 64.03
CA ASP A 459 -21.82 -19.26 64.13
C ASP A 459 -20.60 -19.31 63.19
N ALA A 460 -20.75 -18.80 61.96
CA ALA A 460 -19.66 -18.74 60.98
C ALA A 460 -18.56 -17.74 61.38
N LEU A 461 -18.93 -16.62 62.01
CA LEU A 461 -17.99 -15.63 62.54
C LEU A 461 -17.21 -16.19 63.74
N ASP A 462 -17.90 -16.86 64.67
CA ASP A 462 -17.29 -17.49 65.85
C ASP A 462 -16.39 -18.68 65.49
N SER A 463 -16.57 -19.26 64.31
CA SER A 463 -15.76 -20.38 63.81
C SER A 463 -14.54 -19.94 62.97
N ASP A 464 -14.34 -18.63 62.76
CA ASP A 464 -13.27 -18.11 61.88
C ASP A 464 -12.27 -17.25 62.68
N ASP A 465 -11.02 -17.72 62.77
CA ASP A 465 -9.92 -17.09 63.51
C ASP A 465 -9.64 -15.63 63.10
N ALA A 466 -10.06 -15.19 61.91
CA ALA A 466 -9.90 -13.79 61.49
C ALA A 466 -10.90 -12.84 62.17
N TYR A 467 -11.99 -13.38 62.71
CA TYR A 467 -13.07 -12.63 63.36
C TYR A 467 -13.13 -12.89 64.86
N ASP A 468 -12.93 -14.14 65.29
CA ASP A 468 -12.78 -14.51 66.70
C ASP A 468 -11.30 -14.56 67.10
N THR A 469 -10.77 -13.41 67.54
CA THR A 469 -9.37 -13.35 68.02
C THR A 469 -9.25 -13.37 69.54
N GLU A 470 -10.36 -13.46 70.27
CA GLU A 470 -10.37 -13.33 71.73
C GLU A 470 -10.80 -14.65 72.39
N LEU A 471 -9.92 -15.20 73.24
CA LEU A 471 -10.05 -16.55 73.81
C LEU A 471 -11.36 -16.83 74.60
N PHE A 472 -12.15 -15.80 74.95
CA PHE A 472 -13.30 -15.91 75.85
C PHE A 472 -14.55 -15.10 75.45
N SER A 473 -14.56 -14.36 74.33
CA SER A 473 -15.62 -13.38 74.01
C SER A 473 -16.29 -13.58 72.65
N GLY A 474 -15.80 -14.52 71.82
CA GLY A 474 -16.36 -14.79 70.49
C GLY A 474 -16.17 -13.63 69.51
N ALA A 475 -16.62 -13.81 68.28
CA ALA A 475 -16.55 -12.78 67.27
C ALA A 475 -17.57 -11.64 67.55
N PRO A 476 -17.26 -10.39 67.13
CA PRO A 476 -18.20 -9.28 67.30
C PRO A 476 -19.55 -9.55 66.62
N LYS A 477 -20.65 -9.12 67.26
CA LYS A 477 -21.99 -9.30 66.69
C LYS A 477 -22.13 -8.64 65.31
N PRO A 478 -22.67 -9.33 64.29
CA PRO A 478 -22.81 -8.78 62.96
C PRO A 478 -23.81 -7.60 62.96
N PRO A 479 -23.47 -6.46 62.35
CA PRO A 479 -24.42 -5.38 62.16
C PRO A 479 -25.52 -5.81 61.17
N ALA A 480 -26.71 -5.20 61.27
CA ALA A 480 -27.85 -5.52 60.42
C ALA A 480 -27.54 -5.44 58.90
N ALA A 481 -26.63 -4.55 58.50
CA ALA A 481 -26.18 -4.46 57.11
C ALA A 481 -25.37 -5.68 56.65
N MET A 482 -24.54 -6.26 57.53
CA MET A 482 -23.78 -7.48 57.24
C MET A 482 -24.69 -8.70 57.19
N GLN A 483 -25.64 -8.78 58.12
CA GLN A 483 -26.70 -9.80 58.11
C GLN A 483 -27.47 -9.78 56.79
N ALA A 484 -27.94 -8.60 56.36
CA ALA A 484 -28.67 -8.47 55.10
C ALA A 484 -27.82 -8.82 53.87
N ASP A 485 -26.54 -8.44 53.85
CA ASP A 485 -25.62 -8.82 52.78
C ASP A 485 -25.42 -10.35 52.74
N TYR A 486 -25.26 -10.99 53.91
CA TYR A 486 -25.11 -12.43 54.05
C TYR A 486 -26.35 -13.18 53.59
N GLU A 487 -27.54 -12.86 54.12
CA GLU A 487 -28.81 -13.50 53.74
C GLU A 487 -29.07 -13.42 52.23
N ARG A 488 -28.76 -12.27 51.61
CA ARG A 488 -28.86 -12.10 50.16
C ARG A 488 -27.89 -13.01 49.41
N LEU A 489 -26.67 -13.18 49.90
CA LEU A 489 -25.69 -14.11 49.32
C LEU A 489 -26.17 -15.56 49.49
N VAL A 490 -26.67 -15.94 50.67
CA VAL A 490 -27.15 -17.31 50.94
C VAL A 490 -28.30 -17.65 50.01
N GLU A 491 -29.28 -16.77 49.86
CA GLU A 491 -30.39 -16.94 48.91
C GLU A 491 -29.87 -17.12 47.46
N THR A 492 -28.89 -16.29 47.07
CA THR A 492 -28.32 -16.34 45.72
C THR A 492 -27.59 -17.66 45.47
N PHE A 493 -26.71 -18.08 46.38
CA PHE A 493 -25.96 -19.32 46.26
C PHE A 493 -26.88 -20.55 46.38
N TYR A 494 -27.86 -20.53 47.28
CA TYR A 494 -28.84 -21.61 47.43
C TYR A 494 -29.55 -21.91 46.10
N THR A 495 -30.02 -20.86 45.42
CA THR A 495 -30.67 -21.01 44.11
C THR A 495 -29.71 -21.35 42.96
N GLN A 496 -28.40 -21.17 43.13
CA GLN A 496 -27.38 -21.46 42.12
C GLN A 496 -26.70 -22.83 42.31
N LEU A 497 -26.78 -23.40 43.52
CA LEU A 497 -26.18 -24.68 43.90
C LEU A 497 -27.21 -25.83 43.96
N GLY A 498 -28.43 -25.60 43.47
CA GLY A 498 -29.49 -26.63 43.48
C GLY A 498 -30.13 -26.87 44.85
N GLY A 499 -30.05 -25.92 45.77
CA GLY A 499 -30.75 -25.96 47.06
C GLY A 499 -29.97 -26.58 48.23
N ASP A 500 -28.64 -26.64 48.14
CA ASP A 500 -27.78 -27.00 49.27
C ASP A 500 -27.58 -25.78 50.19
N ILE A 501 -28.20 -25.80 51.37
CA ILE A 501 -28.12 -24.66 52.31
C ILE A 501 -26.79 -24.59 53.04
N GLU A 502 -26.17 -25.72 53.36
CA GLU A 502 -24.89 -25.75 54.09
C GLU A 502 -23.80 -25.18 53.18
N GLN A 503 -23.74 -25.65 51.93
CA GLN A 503 -22.79 -25.15 50.93
C GLN A 503 -23.08 -23.68 50.58
N ALA A 504 -24.36 -23.29 50.49
CA ALA A 504 -24.72 -21.90 50.25
C ALA A 504 -24.28 -20.97 51.39
N GLN A 505 -24.43 -21.39 52.66
CA GLN A 505 -23.96 -20.65 53.83
C GLN A 505 -22.44 -20.51 53.82
N GLU A 506 -21.70 -21.59 53.57
CA GLU A 506 -20.24 -21.58 53.50
C GLU A 506 -19.72 -20.62 52.40
N LEU A 507 -20.24 -20.73 51.18
CA LEU A 507 -19.82 -19.88 50.06
C LEU A 507 -20.24 -18.43 50.23
N SER A 508 -21.39 -18.20 50.88
CA SER A 508 -21.85 -16.87 51.23
C SER A 508 -20.93 -16.22 52.23
N PHE A 509 -20.53 -16.94 53.28
CA PHE A 509 -19.58 -16.44 54.26
C PHE A 509 -18.23 -16.15 53.60
N LYS A 510 -17.69 -17.09 52.82
CA LYS A 510 -16.45 -16.89 52.04
C LYS A 510 -16.49 -15.63 51.16
N THR A 511 -17.61 -15.41 50.48
CA THR A 511 -17.81 -14.22 49.63
C THR A 511 -17.97 -12.94 50.47
N LEU A 512 -18.67 -13.03 51.60
CA LEU A 512 -18.88 -11.92 52.53
C LEU A 512 -17.55 -11.38 53.06
N LYS A 513 -16.60 -12.26 53.39
CA LYS A 513 -15.24 -11.93 53.86
C LYS A 513 -14.44 -11.05 52.89
N ARG A 514 -14.80 -11.00 51.60
CA ARG A 514 -14.18 -10.10 50.61
C ARG A 514 -14.57 -8.63 50.82
N THR A 515 -15.68 -8.38 51.50
CA THR A 515 -16.20 -7.02 51.68
C THR A 515 -16.39 -6.65 53.14
N TRP A 516 -16.49 -7.60 54.06
CA TRP A 516 -16.63 -7.37 55.50
C TRP A 516 -15.45 -7.95 56.23
N THR A 517 -14.77 -7.16 57.05
CA THR A 517 -13.62 -7.61 57.84
C THR A 517 -13.70 -7.06 59.25
N ARG A 518 -13.05 -7.74 60.19
CA ARG A 518 -12.77 -7.15 61.49
C ARG A 518 -11.70 -6.06 61.35
N THR A 519 -11.96 -4.90 61.93
CA THR A 519 -11.09 -3.72 61.91
C THR A 519 -10.84 -3.21 63.31
N ASP A 520 -9.59 -2.91 63.61
CA ASP A 520 -9.20 -2.21 64.84
C ASP A 520 -8.97 -0.71 64.57
N ILE A 521 -9.39 -0.18 63.41
CA ILE A 521 -9.16 1.22 63.08
C ILE A 521 -9.74 2.14 64.14
N ASN A 522 -10.85 1.75 64.78
CA ASN A 522 -11.49 2.53 65.83
C ASN A 522 -11.00 2.23 67.26
N GLY A 523 -10.07 1.30 67.45
CA GLY A 523 -9.48 0.93 68.75
C GLY A 523 -10.08 -0.34 69.35
N ASP A 524 -11.38 -0.56 69.15
CA ASP A 524 -12.06 -1.82 69.47
C ASP A 524 -12.30 -2.61 68.18
N GLY A 525 -12.09 -3.93 68.23
CA GLY A 525 -12.27 -4.80 67.06
C GLY A 525 -13.73 -4.87 66.63
N GLU A 526 -14.06 -4.22 65.51
CA GLU A 526 -15.44 -4.11 65.00
C GLU A 526 -15.56 -4.63 63.57
N LEU A 527 -16.76 -5.03 63.16
CA LEU A 527 -17.02 -5.46 61.79
C LEU A 527 -17.31 -4.26 60.90
N MET A 528 -16.47 -4.07 59.87
CA MET A 528 -16.60 -2.96 58.94
C MET A 528 -16.59 -3.43 57.49
N ARG A 529 -17.55 -2.92 56.71
CA ARG A 529 -17.58 -3.10 55.27
C ARG A 529 -16.48 -2.27 54.61
N TYR A 530 -15.66 -2.88 53.77
CA TYR A 530 -14.50 -2.29 53.10
C TYR A 530 -13.57 -1.54 54.06
N SER A 531 -13.14 -2.22 55.13
CA SER A 531 -12.22 -1.62 56.09
C SER A 531 -10.99 -1.03 55.38
N PRO A 532 -10.49 0.13 55.83
CA PRO A 532 -9.38 0.80 55.15
C PRO A 532 -8.09 -0.04 55.15
N GLU A 533 -7.81 -0.80 56.21
CA GLU A 533 -6.64 -1.67 56.31
C GLU A 533 -6.68 -2.85 55.35
N PHE A 534 -7.86 -3.41 55.10
CA PHE A 534 -8.02 -4.49 54.14
C PHE A 534 -8.03 -3.97 52.69
N ASP A 535 -8.71 -2.84 52.43
CA ASP A 535 -8.78 -2.24 51.09
C ASP A 535 -7.39 -1.84 50.57
N LEU A 536 -6.54 -1.33 51.47
CA LEU A 536 -5.21 -0.78 51.16
C LEU A 536 -4.05 -1.72 51.52
N ASN A 537 -4.30 -2.80 52.27
CA ASN A 537 -3.29 -3.69 52.84
C ASN A 537 -2.23 -2.94 53.68
N VAL A 538 -2.69 -2.07 54.57
CA VAL A 538 -1.85 -1.21 55.42
C VAL A 538 -2.30 -1.33 56.87
N SER A 539 -1.35 -1.45 57.82
CA SER A 539 -1.70 -1.55 59.25
C SER A 539 -2.54 -0.37 59.74
N THR A 540 -3.51 -0.64 60.62
CA THR A 540 -4.38 0.35 61.27
C THR A 540 -3.58 1.49 61.94
N LYS A 541 -2.39 1.19 62.48
CA LYS A 541 -1.47 2.19 63.05
C LYS A 541 -1.01 3.25 62.04
N VAL A 542 -0.65 2.83 60.83
CA VAL A 542 -0.22 3.76 59.76
C VAL A 542 -1.41 4.57 59.28
N LEU A 543 -2.58 3.94 59.14
CA LEU A 543 -3.82 4.58 58.72
C LEU A 543 -4.32 5.61 59.75
N ARG A 544 -4.25 5.30 61.05
CA ARG A 544 -4.56 6.27 62.11
C ARG A 544 -3.60 7.45 62.12
N LYS A 545 -2.31 7.22 61.83
CA LYS A 545 -1.35 8.32 61.70
C LYS A 545 -1.68 9.26 60.54
N ASP A 546 -2.08 8.69 59.39
CA ASP A 546 -2.57 9.47 58.25
C ASP A 546 -3.82 10.29 58.62
N LEU A 547 -4.82 9.63 59.21
CA LEU A 547 -6.05 10.28 59.65
C LEU A 547 -5.77 11.43 60.64
N ASN A 548 -4.98 11.19 61.68
CA ASN A 548 -4.68 12.21 62.69
C ASN A 548 -3.99 13.44 62.09
N LYS A 549 -3.08 13.23 61.13
CA LYS A 549 -2.44 14.32 60.41
C LYS A 549 -3.47 15.14 59.61
N GLN A 550 -4.37 14.47 58.89
CA GLN A 550 -5.43 15.18 58.15
C GLN A 550 -6.38 15.94 59.09
N LEU A 551 -6.72 15.34 60.25
CA LEU A 551 -7.53 15.98 61.28
C LEU A 551 -6.86 17.22 61.89
N GLU A 552 -5.54 17.18 62.11
CA GLU A 552 -4.75 18.34 62.56
C GLU A 552 -4.76 19.48 61.52
N GLU A 553 -4.61 19.17 60.23
CA GLU A 553 -4.65 20.15 59.14
C GLU A 553 -5.99 20.91 59.11
N ILE A 554 -7.10 20.23 59.48
CA ILE A 554 -8.44 20.83 59.56
C ILE A 554 -8.85 21.24 61.00
N LYS A 555 -7.92 21.21 61.96
CA LYS A 555 -8.11 21.62 63.37
C LYS A 555 -9.22 20.85 64.13
N VAL A 556 -9.43 19.57 63.81
CA VAL A 556 -10.36 18.69 64.53
C VAL A 556 -9.59 17.82 65.52
N LYS A 557 -10.07 17.72 66.78
CA LYS A 557 -9.41 16.91 67.81
C LYS A 557 -9.57 15.41 67.53
N PRO A 558 -8.50 14.60 67.53
CA PRO A 558 -8.57 13.17 67.17
C PRO A 558 -9.30 12.28 68.18
N GLU A 559 -9.28 12.62 69.47
CA GLU A 559 -9.63 11.69 70.56
C GLU A 559 -11.10 11.21 70.56
N SER A 560 -11.97 11.81 69.75
CA SER A 560 -13.39 11.43 69.65
C SER A 560 -13.83 11.06 68.23
N VAL A 561 -12.91 10.84 67.30
CA VAL A 561 -13.23 10.61 65.87
C VAL A 561 -13.19 9.12 65.52
N ARG A 562 -14.33 8.61 65.06
CA ARG A 562 -14.48 7.26 64.52
C ARG A 562 -14.64 7.29 63.00
N VAL A 563 -14.09 6.28 62.36
CA VAL A 563 -14.20 6.01 60.93
C VAL A 563 -15.34 5.03 60.72
N ILE A 564 -16.28 5.32 59.81
CA ILE A 564 -17.34 4.38 59.46
C ILE A 564 -17.47 4.22 57.94
N SER A 565 -17.89 3.03 57.52
CA SER A 565 -18.30 2.78 56.13
C SER A 565 -19.79 3.06 55.96
N ASP A 566 -20.12 3.88 54.97
CA ASP A 566 -21.48 4.26 54.58
C ASP A 566 -21.74 4.01 53.08
N VAL A 567 -22.91 4.44 52.59
CA VAL A 567 -23.31 4.28 51.18
C VAL A 567 -22.30 4.93 50.22
N LEU A 568 -21.70 6.06 50.60
CA LEU A 568 -20.69 6.72 49.78
C LEU A 568 -19.37 5.94 49.78
N THR A 569 -18.99 5.33 50.90
CA THR A 569 -17.83 4.44 51.01
C THR A 569 -17.98 3.24 50.06
N VAL A 570 -19.17 2.63 50.06
CA VAL A 570 -19.54 1.51 49.18
C VAL A 570 -19.49 1.91 47.70
N ARG A 571 -19.92 3.13 47.37
CA ARG A 571 -19.87 3.69 46.00
C ARG A 571 -18.48 4.19 45.59
N SER A 572 -17.61 4.48 46.55
CA SER A 572 -16.27 5.01 46.30
C SER A 572 -15.34 3.94 45.72
N LYS A 573 -14.36 4.37 44.93
CA LYS A 573 -13.42 3.49 44.23
C LYS A 573 -12.44 2.85 45.22
N ARG A 574 -12.07 1.59 45.00
CA ARG A 574 -10.97 0.92 45.72
C ARG A 574 -9.70 1.77 45.61
N GLY A 575 -9.00 2.01 46.72
CA GLY A 575 -7.84 2.91 46.76
C GLY A 575 -8.15 4.41 46.74
N GLN A 576 -9.41 4.82 46.60
CA GLN A 576 -9.89 6.20 46.81
C GLN A 576 -11.14 6.21 47.70
N ARG A 577 -11.32 5.15 48.51
CA ARG A 577 -12.51 5.03 49.36
C ARG A 577 -12.52 6.17 50.35
N SER A 578 -13.62 6.92 50.35
CA SER A 578 -13.86 7.95 51.33
C SER A 578 -14.70 7.38 52.45
N TYR A 579 -14.24 7.53 53.69
CA TYR A 579 -14.93 7.05 54.88
C TYR A 579 -15.57 8.24 55.59
N ALA A 580 -16.77 8.04 56.14
CA ALA A 580 -17.41 9.08 56.93
C ALA A 580 -16.73 9.18 58.31
N LEU A 581 -16.52 10.41 58.76
CA LEU A 581 -15.98 10.67 60.10
C LEU A 581 -17.13 11.03 61.04
N VAL A 582 -17.21 10.33 62.16
CA VAL A 582 -18.26 10.55 63.16
C VAL A 582 -17.65 10.79 64.53
N LYS A 583 -18.39 11.51 65.37
CA LYS A 583 -18.11 11.66 66.79
C LYS A 583 -19.15 10.90 67.60
N THR A 584 -18.73 10.26 68.68
CA THR A 584 -19.66 9.65 69.63
C THR A 584 -20.31 10.75 70.47
N ARG A 585 -21.64 10.83 70.44
CA ARG A 585 -22.41 11.72 71.33
C ARG A 585 -22.47 11.15 72.76
N PRO A 586 -22.82 11.97 73.78
CA PRO A 586 -22.96 11.49 75.16
C PRO A 586 -24.00 10.38 75.35
N ASP A 587 -24.97 10.26 74.43
CA ASP A 587 -25.99 9.21 74.37
C ASP A 587 -25.49 7.91 73.68
N GLY A 588 -24.22 7.85 73.29
CA GLY A 588 -23.60 6.71 72.63
C GLY A 588 -23.85 6.62 71.12
N LEU A 589 -24.66 7.51 70.54
CA LEU A 589 -24.96 7.48 69.11
C LEU A 589 -23.91 8.22 68.28
N PRO A 590 -23.59 7.76 67.05
CA PRO A 590 -22.69 8.48 66.16
C PRO A 590 -23.35 9.77 65.64
N GLU A 591 -22.57 10.84 65.58
CA GLU A 591 -22.90 12.11 64.94
C GLU A 591 -21.91 12.39 63.82
N ILE A 592 -22.40 12.64 62.61
CA ILE A 592 -21.56 12.95 61.46
C ILE A 592 -20.82 14.26 61.70
N LEU A 593 -19.49 14.21 61.66
CA LEU A 593 -18.67 15.41 61.74
C LEU A 593 -18.87 16.25 60.48
N ARG A 594 -19.02 17.56 60.64
CA ARG A 594 -19.22 18.49 59.54
C ARG A 594 -18.10 19.52 59.49
N GLY A 595 -17.69 19.87 58.27
CA GLY A 595 -16.67 20.87 58.02
C GLY A 595 -17.23 22.30 58.08
N PRO A 596 -16.38 23.32 57.85
CA PRO A 596 -16.78 24.74 57.87
C PRO A 596 -17.89 25.10 56.88
N ASN A 597 -18.05 24.33 55.81
CA ASN A 597 -19.08 24.48 54.78
C ASN A 597 -20.36 23.65 55.07
N ASN A 598 -20.51 23.14 56.30
CA ASN A 598 -21.61 22.28 56.74
C ASN A 598 -21.73 20.92 56.00
N MET A 599 -20.74 20.56 55.19
CA MET A 599 -20.68 19.26 54.52
C MET A 599 -20.11 18.19 55.45
N PRO A 600 -20.58 16.93 55.36
CA PRO A 600 -19.97 15.81 56.06
C PRO A 600 -18.46 15.73 55.81
N LEU A 601 -17.67 15.69 56.89
CA LEU A 601 -16.25 15.41 56.82
C LEU A 601 -16.04 13.96 56.47
N ARG A 602 -15.15 13.74 55.50
CA ARG A 602 -14.78 12.42 55.03
C ARG A 602 -13.27 12.31 54.98
N TRP A 603 -12.78 11.14 55.30
CA TRP A 603 -11.36 10.81 55.19
C TRP A 603 -11.13 9.96 53.95
N VAL A 604 -10.19 10.38 53.12
CA VAL A 604 -9.65 9.57 52.04
C VAL A 604 -8.25 9.16 52.50
N PRO A 605 -8.03 7.87 52.83
CA PRO A 605 -6.73 7.43 53.29
C PRO A 605 -5.69 7.65 52.19
N ASP A 606 -4.58 8.30 52.55
CA ASP A 606 -3.37 8.39 51.71
C ASP A 606 -2.15 7.89 52.49
N PRO A 607 -2.14 6.60 52.88
CA PRO A 607 -1.00 6.01 53.57
C PRO A 607 0.27 6.03 52.72
N TYR A 608 0.14 6.19 51.39
CA TYR A 608 1.25 6.25 50.45
C TYR A 608 2.03 7.57 50.56
N SER A 609 1.40 8.70 50.88
CA SER A 609 2.12 9.94 51.21
C SER A 609 3.00 9.80 52.47
N VAL A 610 2.54 9.01 53.45
CA VAL A 610 3.23 8.73 54.71
C VAL A 610 4.37 7.72 54.50
N LEU A 611 4.13 6.65 53.74
CA LEU A 611 5.10 5.61 53.40
C LEU A 611 6.18 6.12 52.43
N ASN A 612 5.82 6.89 51.40
CA ASN A 612 6.78 7.50 50.47
C ASN A 612 7.70 8.50 51.14
N ARG A 613 7.21 9.27 52.14
CA ARG A 613 8.05 10.17 52.93
C ARG A 613 9.04 9.37 53.78
N GLN A 614 8.59 8.32 54.46
CA GLN A 614 9.45 7.43 55.23
C GLN A 614 10.51 6.72 54.37
N HIS A 615 10.14 6.28 53.15
CA HIS A 615 11.07 5.66 52.20
C HIS A 615 12.08 6.67 51.61
N ARG A 616 11.66 7.90 51.30
CA ARG A 616 12.58 8.98 50.88
C ARG A 616 13.52 9.38 52.02
N ASP A 617 13.04 9.38 53.26
CA ASP A 617 13.84 9.68 54.45
C ASP A 617 14.81 8.55 54.80
N SER A 618 14.49 7.29 54.50
CA SER A 618 15.42 6.16 54.67
C SER A 618 16.46 6.10 53.55
N LEU A 619 16.07 6.36 52.29
CA LEU A 619 16.98 6.46 51.15
C LEU A 619 17.93 7.65 51.27
N SER A 620 17.46 8.80 51.75
CA SER A 620 18.31 9.96 52.01
C SER A 620 19.28 9.71 53.17
N ARG A 621 18.86 9.02 54.24
CA ARG A 621 19.75 8.56 55.32
C ARG A 621 20.79 7.54 54.83
N ALA A 622 20.39 6.57 54.02
CA ALA A 622 21.30 5.58 53.43
C ALA A 622 22.28 6.23 52.43
N LYS A 623 21.83 7.22 51.64
CA LYS A 623 22.68 7.99 50.72
C LYS A 623 23.67 8.87 51.47
N ARG A 624 23.26 9.53 52.56
CA ARG A 624 24.17 10.28 53.45
C ARG A 624 25.18 9.35 54.12
N ALA A 625 24.76 8.19 54.59
CA ALA A 625 25.66 7.19 55.18
C ALA A 625 26.69 6.68 54.16
N ARG A 626 26.28 6.39 52.91
CA ARG A 626 27.19 6.00 51.82
C ARG A 626 28.14 7.12 51.42
N GLN A 627 27.67 8.36 51.34
CA GLN A 627 28.51 9.52 51.04
C GLN A 627 29.53 9.76 52.17
N GLN A 628 29.12 9.67 53.43
CA GLN A 628 30.04 9.74 54.58
C GLN A 628 31.06 8.60 54.56
N HIS A 629 30.65 7.38 54.21
CA HIS A 629 31.55 6.23 54.11
C HIS A 629 32.55 6.37 52.95
N GLN A 630 32.11 6.88 51.79
CA GLN A 630 32.98 7.19 50.64
C GLN A 630 33.92 8.36 50.95
N GLN A 631 33.45 9.36 51.67
CA GLN A 631 34.27 10.50 52.10
C GLN A 631 35.31 10.07 53.13
N ALA A 632 34.95 9.20 54.10
CA ALA A 632 35.87 8.60 55.04
C ALA A 632 36.92 7.68 54.36
N GLN A 633 36.52 6.94 53.32
CA GLN A 633 37.45 6.14 52.51
C GLN A 633 38.39 7.01 51.66
N ARG A 634 37.91 8.13 51.10
CA ARG A 634 38.75 9.09 50.37
C ARG A 634 39.76 9.78 51.30
N VAL A 635 39.35 10.14 52.52
CA VAL A 635 40.24 10.71 53.53
C VAL A 635 41.30 9.68 53.95
N ARG A 636 40.95 8.40 54.14
CA ARG A 636 41.91 7.31 54.40
C ARG A 636 42.85 7.01 53.22
N GLN A 637 42.43 7.24 51.98
CA GLN A 637 43.28 7.08 50.80
C GLN A 637 44.22 8.27 50.57
N HIS A 638 43.84 9.48 50.98
CA HIS A 638 44.67 10.67 50.83
C HIS A 638 45.60 10.93 52.03
N PHE A 639 45.37 10.25 53.16
CA PHE A 639 46.25 10.25 54.33
C PHE A 639 46.44 8.81 54.81
N PRO A 640 47.32 8.02 54.16
CA PRO A 640 47.54 6.62 54.52
C PRO A 640 48.21 6.46 55.89
N ASP A 641 48.96 7.48 56.32
CA ASP A 641 49.65 7.49 57.60
C ASP A 641 49.10 8.64 58.46
N GLY A 642 48.56 8.27 59.61
CA GLY A 642 48.03 9.20 60.59
C GLY A 642 49.11 10.15 61.11
N GLY A 643 48.69 11.40 61.29
CA GLY A 643 49.19 12.31 62.31
C GLY A 643 48.05 12.58 63.29
#